data_AF-A0A2D5B1Y3-F1
#
_entry.id   AF-A0A2D5B1Y3-F1
#
_cell.length_a   1.000
_cell.length_b   1.000
_cell.length_c   1.000
_cell.angle_alpha   90.00
_cell.angle_beta   90.00
_cell.angle_gamma   90.00
#
_symmetry.space_group_name_H-M   'P 1'
#
loop_
_entity.id
_entity.type
_entity.pdbx_description
1 polymer ?
#
loop_
_entity_poly.entity_id
_entity_poly.type
_entity_poly.pdbx_seq_one_letter_code
_entity_poly.pdbx_strand_id
1 'polypeptide(L)'
;MRVSGFLLGLTILVTQPQADAPLKTLSPPQSRAFVRALARAEKALTDARLTEAREALRAALERDPKSMEVWRLQARLGKALNNPDEEAYALHRLLRLVIARGTKKERQTVQAQLFAVDPIAEGALSLLLRHQQQLAEIAQKYEKKKWPHAAIAVHKRILALDPENEPSRAAIEKLAAAPDPSLAEDARPPDLFADVSEEWIKEYDREHSEWKERGKLQGDNYATYTDAGYKIMVQAAEAMEQMNAFYRRFFQYGTEEDGRSVSPIDLKIFRDRDEYLKYGSSPAEWSGGQFTGSAVETFAGNGFESMMGVLFHEAAHQFVSLATNSAGWLNEGLASFFEGCRILKNGTVEMNLPASHRLFPLVQRMEEGWMGDEDDGISNEDPNQTPSRAPTFRIVLENKYEWGPPWYAPTWGVVYFLYNYQDPVDGRYVYRRAFREFINASGGKMGDTAVKNFEEVVLANPMKPTKGTESSIELPHTVEQLDAVWKDWTIALSKQQSGATQTSRPYLEWAEFAILRGERSDASEHFEKGLRQTPDDAELLFAFGELLVSEKETDRATKLFRRALREFQENGSKKGVDRTLAHLRRIDPNLRQLQKLETQLAADARATVASYIDRGLELVAMDLALRWGNDLDIPELFTEYERAIRKEGRSLAEWRLAYNEENLDGWISNPAFKASGPLIEGEGGKYSPNSFSYRFLGLDEITSGDFSFEAEVLAEHGNVAFAGLIFGRKSLDAFHALFLSPPGENGLGYVDLASFYSPSEFDTWRHNPVAKKDGRYGGEWYRLRIDITGNLVDVWVDDEFVTTQEFASRDVLRGSFGLIMGDGKVLFRNVRYLSRNPRDPSGVIDRELRLGIDTTLATAEAGDDWEEQENPTPSSNGSWVGLRPAFPRVLRWVQDERRSWKEGASHPQLMVLWSCEQNDVIAVDGWLNDLARQYEEIGLLIVNVVSNYNSGQSSGKSVDEYLKSHPFPGSVGVDEWDDEGGVGRTFRDYSVARFQLPRVLLLDVDGKVVWEGAPGFSKAIGWPQESSFLQKPLEDLIARRRLNELLPWLERWQEQTGTTDAAMDFEELIPLLGEAKGFDGIFPTVREAQARLKDIESLLGDLEATTAQVVRHGAEPSLDVLLEWSQLLGHDIQAGKEIRRAQKGANAQAWKRAQGMLKPMLRKIEKGKPPGSPARAIEKLQGIPGRFPALLAERMAAAANDPEELTELVQNAEELPQVWLLTELLGWF
;
A
#
# COMPACT_ATOMS: atom_id res chain seq x y z
N MET A 1 -66.45 -14.62 -19.15
CA MET A 1 -66.56 -14.67 -20.62
C MET A 1 -65.45 -13.80 -21.19
N ARG A 2 -64.53 -14.40 -21.99
CA ARG A 2 -63.65 -13.86 -23.07
C ARG A 2 -63.22 -12.37 -23.01
N VAL A 3 -61.93 -12.01 -22.90
CA VAL A 3 -60.75 -12.12 -23.82
C VAL A 3 -60.61 -10.95 -24.83
N SER A 4 -59.38 -10.37 -24.86
CA SER A 4 -58.70 -9.49 -25.86
C SER A 4 -58.72 -7.97 -25.58
N GLY A 5 -57.63 -7.19 -25.67
CA GLY A 5 -56.23 -7.44 -26.06
C GLY A 5 -55.71 -6.46 -27.13
N PHE A 6 -54.63 -5.71 -26.81
CA PHE A 6 -53.55 -5.15 -27.68
C PHE A 6 -53.90 -4.13 -28.80
N LEU A 7 -53.06 -3.17 -29.23
CA LEU A 7 -51.61 -2.97 -29.19
C LEU A 7 -51.29 -1.47 -29.40
N LEU A 8 -50.35 -0.89 -28.65
CA LEU A 8 -49.81 0.46 -28.83
C LEU A 8 -48.33 0.32 -29.21
N GLY A 9 -47.95 0.88 -30.36
CA GLY A 9 -46.56 1.04 -30.76
C GLY A 9 -46.16 2.49 -30.54
N LEU A 10 -45.06 2.73 -29.84
CA LEU A 10 -44.34 4.01 -29.89
C LEU A 10 -42.86 3.72 -30.05
N THR A 11 -42.34 4.09 -31.23
CA THR A 11 -40.92 4.10 -31.58
C THR A 11 -40.33 5.41 -31.08
N ILE A 12 -39.32 5.36 -30.20
CA ILE A 12 -38.53 6.54 -29.81
C ILE A 12 -37.14 6.38 -30.45
N LEU A 13 -36.85 7.25 -31.43
CA LEU A 13 -35.49 7.50 -31.91
C LEU A 13 -34.78 8.37 -30.86
N VAL A 14 -33.65 7.89 -30.35
CA VAL A 14 -32.66 8.70 -29.63
C VAL A 14 -31.61 9.11 -30.64
N THR A 15 -31.53 10.40 -30.94
CA THR A 15 -30.45 11.04 -31.71
C THR A 15 -29.48 11.71 -30.73
N GLN A 16 -28.21 11.33 -30.75
CA GLN A 16 -27.12 12.17 -30.23
C GLN A 16 -26.95 13.43 -31.10
N PRO A 17 -26.36 14.51 -30.58
CA PRO A 17 -25.98 15.66 -31.39
C PRO A 17 -24.80 15.28 -32.30
N GLN A 18 -25.02 15.26 -33.63
CA GLN A 18 -23.93 15.38 -34.59
C GLN A 18 -23.35 16.79 -34.47
N ALA A 19 -22.11 16.91 -33.99
CA ALA A 19 -21.28 18.08 -34.22
C ALA A 19 -20.77 18.06 -35.68
N ASP A 20 -21.65 18.36 -36.63
CA ASP A 20 -21.27 18.62 -38.02
C ASP A 20 -20.78 20.07 -38.16
N ALA A 21 -19.51 20.31 -37.84
CA ALA A 21 -18.79 21.51 -38.26
C ALA A 21 -17.52 21.10 -39.03
N PRO A 22 -17.29 21.59 -40.26
CA PRO A 22 -16.07 21.31 -40.98
C PRO A 22 -14.88 21.97 -40.25
N LEU A 23 -13.93 21.15 -39.82
CA LEU A 23 -12.62 21.56 -39.28
C LEU A 23 -11.95 22.58 -40.22
N LYS A 24 -12.12 23.87 -39.89
CA LYS A 24 -11.27 24.93 -40.44
C LYS A 24 -9.93 24.87 -39.70
N THR A 25 -8.89 24.51 -40.45
CA THR A 25 -7.50 24.54 -40.02
C THR A 25 -7.06 25.96 -39.66
N LEU A 26 -7.11 26.30 -38.37
CA LEU A 26 -6.37 27.40 -37.77
C LEU A 26 -5.78 26.86 -36.46
N SER A 27 -4.46 26.64 -36.41
CA SER A 27 -3.77 26.19 -35.20
C SER A 27 -3.79 27.30 -34.14
N PRO A 28 -4.38 27.07 -32.93
CA PRO A 28 -4.35 28.04 -31.83
C PRO A 28 -2.96 28.07 -31.15
N PRO A 29 -2.65 29.12 -30.37
CA PRO A 29 -1.33 29.27 -29.77
C PRO A 29 -1.17 28.29 -28.61
N GLN A 30 -0.32 27.27 -28.79
CA GLN A 30 0.21 26.43 -27.71
C GLN A 30 1.01 27.32 -26.72
N SER A 31 1.30 26.83 -25.51
CA SER A 31 2.09 27.61 -24.54
C SER A 31 3.36 28.13 -25.21
N ARG A 32 3.76 29.37 -24.94
CA ARG A 32 4.92 29.96 -25.64
C ARG A 32 6.17 29.09 -25.49
N ALA A 33 6.28 28.36 -24.38
CA ALA A 33 7.35 27.42 -24.13
C ALA A 33 7.27 26.15 -25.00
N PHE A 34 6.09 25.53 -25.15
CA PHE A 34 5.92 24.39 -26.06
C PHE A 34 6.27 24.77 -27.50
N VAL A 35 5.73 25.90 -27.99
CA VAL A 35 6.01 26.38 -29.36
C VAL A 35 7.51 26.64 -29.54
N ARG A 36 8.17 27.23 -28.54
CA ARG A 36 9.62 27.46 -28.56
C ARG A 36 10.40 26.15 -28.57
N ALA A 37 10.02 25.16 -27.77
CA ALA A 37 10.67 23.85 -27.74
C ALA A 37 10.54 23.14 -29.10
N LEU A 38 9.34 23.13 -29.68
CA LEU A 38 9.07 22.54 -30.99
C LEU A 38 9.85 23.25 -32.11
N ALA A 39 9.82 24.59 -32.15
CA ALA A 39 10.58 25.37 -33.13
C ALA A 39 12.09 25.19 -32.97
N ARG A 40 12.59 25.08 -31.73
CA ARG A 40 14.00 24.78 -31.44
C ARG A 40 14.38 23.38 -31.92
N ALA A 41 13.53 22.38 -31.69
CA ALA A 41 13.72 21.02 -32.16
C ALA A 41 13.80 20.96 -33.69
N GLU A 42 12.85 21.58 -34.38
CA GLU A 42 12.81 21.60 -35.84
C GLU A 42 14.03 22.34 -36.43
N LYS A 43 14.41 23.48 -35.85
CA LYS A 43 15.60 24.22 -36.26
C LYS A 43 16.87 23.40 -36.03
N ALA A 44 17.04 22.82 -34.85
CA ALA A 44 18.20 21.99 -34.52
C ALA A 44 18.30 20.77 -35.45
N LEU A 45 17.18 20.13 -35.78
CA LEU A 45 17.12 19.02 -36.72
C LEU A 45 17.50 19.45 -38.15
N THR A 46 17.02 20.61 -38.60
CA THR A 46 17.36 21.19 -39.90
C THR A 46 18.84 21.57 -39.99
N ASP A 47 19.41 22.06 -38.88
CA ASP A 47 20.82 22.41 -38.75
C ASP A 47 21.73 21.19 -38.43
N ALA A 48 21.20 19.97 -38.44
CA ALA A 48 21.88 18.72 -38.06
C ALA A 48 22.52 18.72 -36.64
N ARG A 49 22.01 19.55 -35.72
CA ARG A 49 22.36 19.55 -34.29
C ARG A 49 21.52 18.52 -33.53
N LEU A 50 21.81 17.23 -33.76
CA LEU A 50 20.93 16.12 -33.36
C LEU A 50 20.73 15.99 -31.84
N THR A 51 21.77 16.20 -31.03
CA THR A 51 21.65 16.16 -29.55
C THR A 51 20.70 17.24 -29.04
N GLU A 52 20.82 18.47 -29.55
CA GLU A 52 19.95 19.57 -29.19
C GLU A 52 18.51 19.35 -29.69
N ALA A 53 18.35 18.76 -30.88
CA ALA A 53 17.03 18.37 -31.38
C ALA A 53 16.37 17.35 -30.45
N ARG A 54 17.11 16.35 -29.96
CA ARG A 54 16.62 15.35 -29.00
C ARG A 54 16.20 15.97 -27.67
N GLU A 55 17.02 16.85 -27.11
CA GLU A 55 16.68 17.56 -25.86
C GLU A 55 15.45 18.45 -26.02
N ALA A 56 15.35 19.20 -27.13
CA ALA A 56 14.21 20.05 -27.41
C ALA A 56 12.92 19.24 -27.66
N LEU A 57 13.01 18.06 -28.29
CA LEU A 57 11.87 17.15 -28.44
C LEU A 57 11.45 16.54 -27.11
N ARG A 58 12.39 16.14 -26.25
CA ARG A 58 12.07 15.72 -24.88
C ARG A 58 11.31 16.81 -24.13
N ALA A 59 11.79 18.04 -24.18
CA ALA A 59 11.12 19.18 -23.55
C ALA A 59 9.71 19.45 -24.13
N ALA A 60 9.49 19.18 -25.42
CA ALA A 60 8.18 19.27 -26.04
C ALA A 60 7.25 18.13 -25.60
N LEU A 61 7.75 16.88 -25.55
CA LEU A 61 7.01 15.71 -25.06
C LEU A 61 6.62 15.84 -23.59
N GLU A 62 7.48 16.40 -22.74
CA GLU A 62 7.18 16.66 -21.33
C GLU A 62 6.00 17.64 -21.17
N ARG A 63 5.77 18.52 -22.15
CA ARG A 63 4.68 19.50 -22.14
C ARG A 63 3.42 18.96 -22.83
N ASP A 64 3.58 18.19 -23.90
CA ASP A 64 2.48 17.55 -24.61
C ASP A 64 2.93 16.23 -25.28
N PRO A 65 2.75 15.09 -24.60
CA PRO A 65 3.10 13.78 -25.15
C PRO A 65 2.10 13.29 -26.20
N LYS A 66 0.95 13.97 -26.37
CA LYS A 66 -0.09 13.63 -27.35
C LYS A 66 0.02 14.45 -28.64
N SER A 67 1.02 15.32 -28.74
CA SER A 67 1.26 16.13 -29.93
C SER A 67 1.77 15.29 -31.11
N MET A 68 0.96 15.17 -32.15
CA MET A 68 1.34 14.47 -33.38
C MET A 68 2.55 15.11 -34.08
N GLU A 69 2.74 16.42 -33.96
CA GLU A 69 3.86 17.14 -34.57
C GLU A 69 5.20 16.77 -33.90
N VAL A 70 5.20 16.63 -32.58
CA VAL A 70 6.38 16.20 -31.82
C VAL A 70 6.81 14.79 -32.25
N TRP A 71 5.86 13.85 -32.37
CA TRP A 71 6.16 12.49 -32.81
C TRP A 71 6.62 12.39 -34.28
N ARG A 72 6.15 13.29 -35.16
CA ARG A 72 6.69 13.41 -36.53
C ARG A 72 8.14 13.86 -36.53
N LEU A 73 8.48 14.86 -35.71
CA LEU A 73 9.86 15.32 -35.59
C LEU A 73 10.75 14.24 -34.94
N GLN A 74 10.22 13.49 -33.97
CA GLN A 74 10.91 12.36 -33.35
C GLN A 74 11.23 11.26 -34.38
N ALA A 75 10.29 10.91 -35.26
CA ALA A 75 10.53 9.96 -36.36
C ALA A 75 11.61 10.48 -37.32
N ARG A 76 11.57 11.77 -37.70
CA ARG A 76 12.61 12.40 -38.52
C ARG A 76 13.99 12.42 -37.84
N LEU A 77 14.02 12.61 -36.52
CA LEU A 77 15.24 12.55 -35.73
C LEU A 77 15.83 11.13 -35.71
N GLY A 78 15.01 10.10 -35.47
CA GLY A 78 15.43 8.69 -35.56
C GLY A 78 16.06 8.37 -36.91
N LYS A 79 15.43 8.81 -38.00
CA LYS A 79 15.98 8.71 -39.35
C LYS A 79 17.32 9.43 -39.52
N ALA A 80 17.44 10.66 -39.01
CA ALA A 80 18.67 11.45 -39.10
C ALA A 80 19.82 10.85 -38.29
N LEU A 81 19.50 10.18 -37.18
CA LEU A 81 20.45 9.42 -36.35
C LEU A 81 20.78 8.03 -36.90
N ASN A 82 20.14 7.61 -38.00
CA ASN A 82 20.21 6.26 -38.53
C ASN A 82 19.85 5.20 -37.45
N ASN A 83 18.85 5.52 -36.63
CA ASN A 83 18.31 4.66 -35.58
C ASN A 83 16.91 4.17 -35.99
N PRO A 84 16.79 3.01 -36.67
CA PRO A 84 15.52 2.51 -37.17
C PRO A 84 14.53 2.16 -36.06
N ASP A 85 15.01 1.81 -34.86
CA ASP A 85 14.14 1.53 -33.70
C ASP A 85 13.44 2.80 -33.19
N GLU A 86 14.19 3.90 -33.03
CA GLU A 86 13.64 5.19 -32.63
C GLU A 86 12.68 5.77 -33.69
N GLU A 87 12.97 5.56 -34.99
CA GLU A 87 12.06 5.94 -36.08
C GLU A 87 10.77 5.09 -36.07
N ALA A 88 10.90 3.76 -35.94
CA ALA A 88 9.75 2.85 -35.90
C ALA A 88 8.86 3.10 -34.66
N TYR A 89 9.46 3.24 -33.48
CA TYR A 89 8.73 3.55 -32.24
C TYR A 89 7.94 4.87 -32.36
N ALA A 90 8.57 5.92 -32.87
CA ALA A 90 7.89 7.21 -33.07
C ALA A 90 6.73 7.12 -34.07
N LEU A 91 6.87 6.33 -35.15
CA LEU A 91 5.80 6.09 -36.12
C LEU A 91 4.66 5.24 -35.54
N HIS A 92 4.94 4.24 -34.69
CA HIS A 92 3.93 3.49 -33.94
C HIS A 92 3.14 4.40 -32.98
N ARG A 93 3.83 5.32 -32.28
CA ARG A 93 3.18 6.34 -31.42
C ARG A 93 2.30 7.29 -32.24
N LEU A 94 2.83 7.81 -33.34
CA LEU A 94 2.09 8.70 -34.23
C LEU A 94 0.86 8.02 -34.83
N LEU A 95 0.97 6.76 -35.26
CA LEU A 95 -0.14 6.01 -35.82
C LEU A 95 -1.30 5.89 -34.83
N ARG A 96 -1.01 5.62 -33.55
CA ARG A 96 -2.03 5.57 -32.49
C ARG A 96 -2.76 6.89 -32.32
N LEU A 97 -2.02 8.01 -32.25
CA LEU A 97 -2.61 9.34 -32.13
C LEU A 97 -3.50 9.70 -33.33
N VAL A 98 -3.08 9.27 -34.54
CA VAL A 98 -3.86 9.47 -35.77
C VAL A 98 -5.12 8.61 -35.79
N ILE A 99 -5.05 7.36 -35.31
CA ILE A 99 -6.22 6.49 -35.15
C ILE A 99 -7.23 7.12 -34.18
N ALA A 100 -6.77 7.61 -33.03
CA ALA A 100 -7.63 8.28 -32.04
C ALA A 100 -8.35 9.52 -32.62
N ARG A 101 -7.73 10.25 -33.55
CA ARG A 101 -8.34 11.41 -34.24
C ARG A 101 -9.27 11.04 -35.41
N GLY A 102 -9.27 9.79 -35.88
CA GLY A 102 -10.16 9.33 -36.97
C GLY A 102 -9.79 9.79 -38.39
N THR A 103 -8.57 10.29 -38.65
CA THR A 103 -8.19 10.83 -39.97
C THR A 103 -7.68 9.74 -40.95
N LYS A 104 -8.59 9.11 -41.70
CA LYS A 104 -8.27 7.99 -42.62
C LYS A 104 -7.09 8.23 -43.58
N LYS A 105 -6.98 9.41 -44.19
CA LYS A 105 -5.92 9.75 -45.16
C LYS A 105 -4.54 9.85 -44.50
N GLU A 106 -4.50 10.50 -43.34
CA GLU A 106 -3.27 10.69 -42.57
C GLU A 106 -2.78 9.35 -42.02
N ARG A 107 -3.71 8.49 -41.57
CA ARG A 107 -3.42 7.12 -41.16
C ARG A 107 -2.72 6.32 -42.25
N GLN A 108 -3.29 6.28 -43.46
CA GLN A 108 -2.68 5.55 -44.58
C GLN A 108 -1.26 6.05 -44.90
N THR A 109 -1.03 7.35 -44.71
CA THR A 109 0.30 7.96 -44.90
C THR A 109 1.28 7.49 -43.83
N VAL A 110 0.90 7.52 -42.56
CA VAL A 110 1.75 7.07 -41.44
C VAL A 110 1.99 5.55 -41.52
N GLN A 111 0.99 4.75 -41.89
CA GLN A 111 1.15 3.30 -42.09
C GLN A 111 2.17 2.99 -43.20
N ALA A 112 2.11 3.68 -44.33
CA ALA A 112 3.07 3.48 -45.41
C ALA A 112 4.51 3.84 -44.98
N GLN A 113 4.67 4.87 -44.14
CA GLN A 113 5.97 5.23 -43.55
C GLN A 113 6.45 4.16 -42.57
N LEU A 114 5.57 3.69 -41.69
CA LEU A 114 5.88 2.66 -40.70
C LEU A 114 6.33 1.36 -41.38
N PHE A 115 5.58 0.87 -42.37
CA PHE A 115 5.92 -0.37 -43.07
C PHE A 115 7.25 -0.30 -43.86
N ALA A 116 7.73 0.89 -44.18
CA ALA A 116 9.03 1.06 -44.84
C ALA A 116 10.21 0.87 -43.86
N VAL A 117 10.00 1.11 -42.57
CA VAL A 117 11.04 1.07 -41.52
C VAL A 117 10.89 -0.19 -40.66
N ASP A 118 9.66 -0.65 -40.45
CA ASP A 118 9.29 -1.84 -39.71
C ASP A 118 8.70 -2.91 -40.66
N PRO A 119 9.50 -3.88 -41.11
CA PRO A 119 9.07 -4.88 -42.09
C PRO A 119 8.14 -5.96 -41.50
N ILE A 120 7.94 -6.02 -40.17
CA ILE A 120 7.05 -6.99 -39.52
C ILE A 120 5.78 -6.35 -38.93
N ALA A 121 5.67 -5.02 -38.91
CA ALA A 121 4.47 -4.30 -38.49
C ALA A 121 3.19 -4.81 -39.17
N GLU A 122 3.19 -5.03 -40.48
CA GLU A 122 2.00 -5.53 -41.20
C GLU A 122 1.58 -6.92 -40.71
N GLY A 123 2.55 -7.81 -40.50
CA GLY A 123 2.33 -9.16 -39.98
C GLY A 123 1.84 -9.14 -38.53
N ALA A 124 2.44 -8.31 -37.67
CA ALA A 124 2.06 -8.15 -36.28
C ALA A 124 0.63 -7.59 -36.13
N LEU A 125 0.28 -6.55 -36.90
CA LEU A 125 -1.08 -5.98 -36.92
C LEU A 125 -2.10 -7.01 -37.44
N SER A 126 -1.77 -7.74 -38.50
CA SER A 126 -2.66 -8.73 -39.10
C SER A 126 -2.85 -9.98 -38.24
N LEU A 127 -1.81 -10.42 -37.52
CA LEU A 127 -1.82 -11.59 -36.65
C LEU A 127 -2.88 -11.45 -35.55
N LEU A 128 -2.92 -10.27 -34.93
CA LEU A 128 -3.80 -9.95 -33.81
C LEU A 128 -5.26 -9.76 -34.25
N LEU A 129 -5.50 -9.20 -35.44
CA LEU A 129 -6.83 -9.10 -36.02
C LEU A 129 -7.52 -10.46 -36.25
N ARG A 130 -6.76 -11.56 -36.40
CA ARG A 130 -7.36 -12.91 -36.54
C ARG A 130 -8.04 -13.39 -35.26
N HIS A 131 -7.51 -13.03 -34.10
CA HIS A 131 -8.06 -13.41 -32.79
C HIS A 131 -9.36 -12.65 -32.46
N GLN A 132 -9.52 -11.45 -33.03
CA GLN A 132 -10.67 -10.57 -32.84
C GLN A 132 -12.02 -11.26 -33.10
N GLN A 133 -12.15 -11.98 -34.22
CA GLN A 133 -13.42 -12.62 -34.59
C GLN A 133 -13.84 -13.70 -33.60
N GLN A 134 -12.88 -14.49 -33.11
CA GLN A 134 -13.11 -15.56 -32.14
C GLN A 134 -13.45 -15.00 -30.76
N LEU A 135 -12.83 -13.88 -30.36
CA LEU A 135 -13.19 -13.15 -29.14
C LEU A 135 -14.59 -12.56 -29.23
N ALA A 136 -14.97 -11.99 -30.38
CA ALA A 136 -16.30 -11.39 -30.57
C ALA A 136 -17.44 -12.43 -30.39
N GLU A 137 -17.24 -13.67 -30.84
CA GLU A 137 -18.19 -14.76 -30.60
C GLU A 137 -18.36 -15.07 -29.11
N ILE A 138 -17.27 -15.02 -28.33
CA ILE A 138 -17.32 -15.27 -26.88
C ILE A 138 -17.97 -14.10 -26.15
N ALA A 139 -17.64 -12.86 -26.51
CA ALA A 139 -18.24 -11.66 -25.93
C ALA A 139 -19.76 -11.66 -26.08
N GLN A 140 -20.26 -11.96 -27.30
CA GLN A 140 -21.69 -12.09 -27.56
C GLN A 140 -22.37 -13.18 -26.73
N LYS A 141 -21.67 -14.28 -26.39
CA LYS A 141 -22.22 -15.32 -25.50
C LYS A 141 -22.37 -14.80 -24.07
N TYR A 142 -21.43 -13.99 -23.58
CA TYR A 142 -21.53 -13.36 -22.26
C TYR A 142 -22.61 -12.27 -22.22
N GLU A 143 -22.73 -11.43 -23.25
CA GLU A 143 -23.82 -10.46 -23.38
C GLU A 143 -25.20 -11.12 -23.32
N LYS A 144 -25.40 -12.23 -24.06
CA LYS A 144 -26.66 -12.99 -24.06
C LYS A 144 -26.99 -13.58 -22.69
N LYS A 145 -25.98 -13.85 -21.86
CA LYS A 145 -26.14 -14.31 -20.48
C LYS A 145 -26.36 -13.18 -19.47
N LYS A 146 -26.30 -11.91 -19.90
CA LYS A 146 -26.28 -10.73 -19.04
C LYS A 146 -25.11 -10.77 -18.05
N TRP A 147 -23.93 -11.13 -18.56
CA TRP A 147 -22.67 -11.16 -17.80
C TRP A 147 -21.79 -10.00 -18.25
N PRO A 148 -22.07 -8.77 -17.78
CA PRO A 148 -21.38 -7.56 -18.21
C PRO A 148 -19.87 -7.57 -17.90
N HIS A 149 -19.39 -8.06 -16.75
CA HIS A 149 -17.96 -8.10 -16.43
C HIS A 149 -17.19 -8.98 -17.43
N ALA A 150 -17.65 -10.22 -17.63
CA ALA A 150 -17.01 -11.13 -18.57
C ALA A 150 -17.11 -10.63 -20.02
N ALA A 151 -18.22 -10.02 -20.42
CA ALA A 151 -18.39 -9.45 -21.76
C ALA A 151 -17.46 -8.25 -21.99
N ILE A 152 -17.45 -7.29 -21.06
CA ILE A 152 -16.59 -6.10 -21.11
C ILE A 152 -15.11 -6.50 -21.16
N ALA A 153 -14.68 -7.46 -20.34
CA ALA A 153 -13.30 -7.93 -20.35
C ALA A 153 -12.89 -8.47 -21.73
N VAL A 154 -13.77 -9.22 -22.41
CA VAL A 154 -13.50 -9.72 -23.77
C VAL A 154 -13.56 -8.60 -24.82
N HIS A 155 -14.50 -7.66 -24.71
CA HIS A 155 -14.56 -6.50 -25.61
C HIS A 155 -13.35 -5.56 -25.46
N LYS A 156 -12.83 -5.38 -24.25
CA LYS A 156 -11.59 -4.62 -24.04
C LYS A 156 -10.39 -5.28 -24.71
N ARG A 157 -10.29 -6.60 -24.66
CA ARG A 157 -9.28 -7.34 -25.42
C ARG A 157 -9.48 -7.17 -26.93
N ILE A 158 -10.71 -7.13 -27.42
CA ILE A 158 -10.99 -6.80 -28.83
C ILE A 158 -10.48 -5.39 -29.16
N LEU A 159 -10.74 -4.38 -28.31
CA LEU A 159 -10.26 -3.01 -28.52
C LEU A 159 -8.74 -2.87 -28.39
N ALA A 160 -8.08 -3.71 -27.58
CA ALA A 160 -6.63 -3.76 -27.51
C ALA A 160 -5.97 -4.28 -28.80
N LEU A 161 -6.69 -5.15 -29.54
CA LEU A 161 -6.26 -5.68 -30.84
C LEU A 161 -6.69 -4.75 -32.00
N ASP A 162 -7.90 -4.21 -31.93
CA ASP A 162 -8.50 -3.30 -32.91
C ASP A 162 -9.19 -2.14 -32.19
N PRO A 163 -8.47 -1.05 -31.91
CA PRO A 163 -9.03 0.11 -31.25
C PRO A 163 -10.18 0.74 -32.01
N GLU A 164 -10.40 0.45 -33.29
CA GLU A 164 -11.49 1.02 -34.10
C GLU A 164 -12.77 0.19 -34.11
N ASN A 165 -12.84 -0.88 -33.31
CA ASN A 165 -14.00 -1.76 -33.30
C ASN A 165 -15.24 -1.09 -32.68
N GLU A 166 -15.98 -0.33 -33.49
CA GLU A 166 -17.24 0.33 -33.12
C GLU A 166 -18.24 -0.61 -32.43
N PRO A 167 -18.46 -1.87 -32.89
CA PRO A 167 -19.36 -2.78 -32.18
C PRO A 167 -18.95 -3.04 -30.73
N SER A 168 -17.67 -3.20 -30.44
CA SER A 168 -17.16 -3.45 -29.08
C SER A 168 -17.20 -2.20 -28.22
N ARG A 169 -16.89 -1.02 -28.77
CA ARG A 169 -17.07 0.26 -28.06
C ARG A 169 -18.51 0.46 -27.63
N ALA A 170 -19.44 0.35 -28.58
CA ALA A 170 -20.87 0.49 -28.32
C ALA A 170 -21.39 -0.58 -27.34
N ALA A 171 -20.85 -1.80 -27.39
CA ALA A 171 -21.20 -2.84 -26.44
C ALA A 171 -20.70 -2.52 -25.03
N ILE A 172 -19.46 -2.07 -24.86
CA ILE A 172 -18.93 -1.66 -23.54
C ILE A 172 -19.75 -0.52 -22.98
N GLU A 173 -19.99 0.55 -23.76
CA GLU A 173 -20.79 1.70 -23.32
C GLU A 173 -22.19 1.27 -22.86
N LYS A 174 -22.87 0.44 -23.67
CA LYS A 174 -24.17 -0.11 -23.32
C LYS A 174 -24.15 -0.98 -22.06
N LEU A 175 -23.13 -1.80 -21.87
CA LEU A 175 -23.00 -2.68 -20.70
C LEU A 175 -22.62 -1.89 -19.44
N ALA A 176 -21.82 -0.84 -19.61
CA ALA A 176 -21.34 0.05 -18.55
C ALA A 176 -22.42 1.00 -18.03
N ALA A 177 -23.42 1.34 -18.85
CA ALA A 177 -24.59 2.12 -18.47
C ALA A 177 -25.54 1.38 -17.48
N ALA A 178 -25.22 0.15 -17.08
CA ALA A 178 -25.94 -0.52 -16.00
C ALA A 178 -25.61 0.12 -14.64
N PRO A 179 -26.57 0.22 -13.71
CA PRO A 179 -26.36 0.80 -12.38
C PRO A 179 -25.60 -0.15 -11.42
N ASP A 180 -24.44 -0.65 -11.85
CA ASP A 180 -23.55 -1.51 -11.07
C ASP A 180 -22.17 -0.83 -10.92
N PRO A 181 -21.87 -0.26 -9.74
CA PRO A 181 -20.60 0.41 -9.47
C PRO A 181 -19.37 -0.48 -9.70
N SER A 182 -19.51 -1.80 -9.57
CA SER A 182 -18.40 -2.72 -9.76
C SER A 182 -17.96 -2.84 -11.23
N LEU A 183 -18.82 -2.41 -12.17
CA LEU A 183 -18.49 -2.33 -13.59
C LEU A 183 -17.60 -1.13 -13.94
N ALA A 184 -17.55 -0.10 -13.10
CA ALA A 184 -16.77 1.11 -13.39
C ALA A 184 -15.28 0.78 -13.60
N GLU A 185 -14.73 -0.10 -12.76
CA GLU A 185 -13.35 -0.58 -12.90
C GLU A 185 -13.12 -1.32 -14.24
N ASP A 186 -14.11 -2.12 -14.66
CA ASP A 186 -13.98 -2.98 -15.84
C ASP A 186 -14.31 -2.28 -17.14
N ALA A 187 -15.23 -1.32 -17.16
CA ALA A 187 -15.70 -0.65 -18.36
C ALA A 187 -14.77 0.48 -18.80
N ARG A 188 -14.20 1.21 -17.83
CA ARG A 188 -13.57 2.50 -18.11
C ARG A 188 -12.13 2.37 -18.55
N PRO A 189 -11.63 3.28 -19.40
CA PRO A 189 -10.21 3.31 -19.73
C PRO A 189 -9.38 3.59 -18.46
N PRO A 190 -8.10 3.20 -18.42
CA PRO A 190 -7.21 3.52 -17.30
C PRO A 190 -7.12 5.03 -17.00
N ASP A 191 -7.40 5.85 -18.01
CA ASP A 191 -7.46 7.31 -17.96
C ASP A 191 -8.66 7.77 -18.80
N LEU A 192 -9.61 8.52 -18.20
CA LEU A 192 -10.81 9.02 -18.90
C LEU A 192 -10.49 9.87 -20.12
N PHE A 193 -9.28 10.42 -20.21
CA PHE A 193 -8.86 11.31 -21.28
C PHE A 193 -7.85 10.66 -22.22
N ALA A 194 -7.66 9.33 -22.17
CA ALA A 194 -6.66 8.63 -22.99
C ALA A 194 -6.72 9.01 -24.47
N ASP A 195 -7.93 9.13 -25.03
CA ASP A 195 -8.18 9.39 -26.45
C ASP A 195 -8.41 10.87 -26.81
N VAL A 196 -8.34 11.76 -25.83
CA VAL A 196 -8.54 13.21 -26.03
C VAL A 196 -7.19 13.92 -25.94
N SER A 197 -6.81 14.70 -26.96
CA SER A 197 -5.55 15.44 -26.95
C SER A 197 -5.66 16.73 -26.13
N GLU A 198 -4.56 17.17 -25.52
CA GLU A 198 -4.54 18.40 -24.71
C GLU A 198 -4.89 19.62 -25.56
N GLU A 199 -4.60 19.60 -26.87
CA GLU A 199 -4.99 20.69 -27.76
C GLU A 199 -6.51 20.76 -28.00
N TRP A 200 -7.19 19.61 -28.06
CA TRP A 200 -8.65 19.59 -28.18
C TRP A 200 -9.32 20.09 -26.90
N ILE A 201 -8.80 19.68 -25.73
CA ILE A 201 -9.31 20.12 -24.42
C ILE A 201 -9.22 21.65 -24.32
N LYS A 202 -8.07 22.23 -24.68
CA LYS A 202 -7.89 23.69 -24.68
C LYS A 202 -8.83 24.43 -25.62
N GLU A 203 -9.14 23.85 -26.78
CA GLU A 203 -10.10 24.43 -27.71
C GLU A 203 -11.51 24.44 -27.11
N TYR A 204 -11.93 23.30 -26.56
CA TYR A 204 -13.20 23.18 -25.85
C TYR A 204 -13.28 24.18 -24.70
N ASP A 205 -12.26 24.25 -23.85
CA ASP A 205 -12.24 25.13 -22.67
C ASP A 205 -12.33 26.61 -23.06
N ARG A 206 -11.71 27.00 -24.17
CA ARG A 206 -11.82 28.36 -24.72
C ARG A 206 -13.24 28.67 -25.18
N GLU A 207 -13.86 27.77 -25.92
CA GLU A 207 -15.24 27.92 -26.42
C GLU A 207 -16.27 27.96 -25.29
N HIS A 208 -15.97 27.33 -24.15
CA HIS A 208 -16.87 27.23 -23.00
C HIS A 208 -16.35 28.02 -21.79
N SER A 209 -15.55 29.07 -22.01
CA SER A 209 -14.85 29.83 -20.97
C SER A 209 -15.71 30.83 -20.19
N GLU A 210 -16.95 31.05 -20.61
CA GLU A 210 -17.93 31.90 -19.92
C GLU A 210 -19.18 31.09 -19.53
N TRP A 211 -19.75 31.36 -18.35
CA TRP A 211 -20.96 30.67 -17.86
C TRP A 211 -22.14 30.65 -18.84
N LYS A 212 -22.29 31.68 -19.68
CA LYS A 212 -23.34 31.75 -20.72
C LYS A 212 -23.18 30.67 -21.81
N GLU A 213 -21.94 30.28 -22.08
CA GLU A 213 -21.48 29.32 -23.09
C GLU A 213 -20.93 28.04 -22.42
N ARG A 214 -21.22 27.83 -21.12
CA ARG A 214 -20.73 26.69 -20.35
C ARG A 214 -20.97 25.34 -21.03
N GLY A 215 -20.04 24.43 -20.82
CA GLY A 215 -20.14 23.03 -21.24
C GLY A 215 -21.34 22.34 -20.60
N LYS A 216 -21.89 21.34 -21.29
CA LYS A 216 -22.99 20.52 -20.79
C LYS A 216 -22.73 19.04 -21.06
N LEU A 217 -22.92 18.21 -20.03
CA LEU A 217 -22.93 16.75 -20.16
C LEU A 217 -24.16 16.16 -19.45
N GLN A 218 -24.89 15.28 -20.14
CA GLN A 218 -26.11 14.65 -19.62
C GLN A 218 -25.83 13.22 -19.21
N GLY A 219 -26.00 12.91 -17.92
CA GLY A 219 -26.03 11.57 -17.35
C GLY A 219 -27.46 11.11 -17.02
N ASP A 220 -27.56 9.95 -16.38
CA ASP A 220 -28.83 9.31 -16.00
C ASP A 220 -29.46 9.99 -14.78
N ASN A 221 -28.65 10.31 -13.77
CA ASN A 221 -29.09 10.95 -12.53
C ASN A 221 -28.72 12.43 -12.48
N TYR A 222 -27.76 12.90 -13.30
CA TYR A 222 -27.30 14.28 -13.28
C TYR A 222 -27.20 14.93 -14.66
N ALA A 223 -27.38 16.24 -14.71
CA ALA A 223 -26.95 17.08 -15.84
C ALA A 223 -25.85 18.04 -15.39
N THR A 224 -24.63 17.85 -15.86
CA THR A 224 -23.46 18.64 -15.47
C THR A 224 -23.27 19.85 -16.37
N TYR A 225 -23.12 21.02 -15.77
CA TYR A 225 -22.87 22.30 -16.43
C TYR A 225 -21.62 22.95 -15.84
N THR A 226 -20.66 23.35 -16.68
CA THR A 226 -19.44 24.00 -16.18
C THR A 226 -18.71 24.85 -17.22
N ASP A 227 -18.11 25.95 -16.78
CA ASP A 227 -17.13 26.77 -17.50
C ASP A 227 -15.71 26.67 -16.90
N ALA A 228 -15.51 25.74 -15.96
CA ALA A 228 -14.21 25.45 -15.36
C ALA A 228 -13.32 24.57 -16.25
N GLY A 229 -13.88 23.95 -17.30
CA GLY A 229 -13.17 23.16 -18.30
C GLY A 229 -13.71 21.75 -18.51
N TYR A 230 -13.30 21.11 -19.60
CA TYR A 230 -13.75 19.80 -20.06
C TYR A 230 -13.40 18.68 -19.07
N LYS A 231 -12.18 18.71 -18.52
CA LYS A 231 -11.71 17.67 -17.60
C LYS A 231 -12.60 17.59 -16.36
N ILE A 232 -12.89 18.75 -15.77
CA ILE A 232 -13.81 18.90 -14.64
C ILE A 232 -15.20 18.39 -15.00
N MET A 233 -15.75 18.77 -16.16
CA MET A 233 -17.08 18.34 -16.60
C MET A 233 -17.22 16.81 -16.64
N VAL A 234 -16.28 16.13 -17.31
CA VAL A 234 -16.33 14.68 -17.52
C VAL A 234 -16.08 13.93 -16.21
N GLN A 235 -15.04 14.30 -15.47
CA GLN A 235 -14.71 13.63 -14.21
C GLN A 235 -15.81 13.80 -13.16
N ALA A 236 -16.37 15.02 -13.01
CA ALA A 236 -17.43 15.27 -12.06
C ALA A 236 -18.71 14.50 -12.43
N ALA A 237 -19.12 14.53 -13.70
CA ALA A 237 -20.30 13.76 -14.14
C ALA A 237 -20.15 12.26 -13.85
N GLU A 238 -19.00 11.69 -14.18
CA GLU A 238 -18.74 10.25 -14.02
C GLU A 238 -18.65 9.83 -12.55
N ALA A 239 -18.03 10.66 -11.72
CA ALA A 239 -17.93 10.41 -10.28
C ALA A 239 -19.31 10.49 -9.60
N MET A 240 -20.13 11.48 -9.99
CA MET A 240 -21.42 11.70 -9.36
C MET A 240 -22.42 10.57 -9.64
N GLU A 241 -22.40 9.96 -10.83
CA GLU A 241 -23.25 8.79 -11.12
C GLU A 241 -22.95 7.60 -10.19
N GLN A 242 -21.67 7.34 -9.88
CA GLN A 242 -21.30 6.31 -8.90
C GLN A 242 -21.70 6.71 -7.49
N MET A 243 -21.55 7.98 -7.13
CA MET A 243 -21.98 8.47 -5.82
C MET A 243 -23.49 8.34 -5.65
N ASN A 244 -24.30 8.53 -6.69
CA ASN A 244 -25.73 8.27 -6.63
C ASN A 244 -26.05 6.83 -6.22
N ALA A 245 -25.36 5.86 -6.82
CA ALA A 245 -25.50 4.46 -6.44
C ALA A 245 -25.07 4.21 -4.98
N PHE A 246 -24.01 4.88 -4.52
CA PHE A 246 -23.58 4.79 -3.13
C PHE A 246 -24.59 5.38 -2.15
N TYR A 247 -25.15 6.57 -2.45
CA TYR A 247 -26.21 7.18 -1.64
C TYR A 247 -27.42 6.25 -1.52
N ARG A 248 -27.87 5.65 -2.62
CA ARG A 248 -28.98 4.69 -2.60
C ARG A 248 -28.72 3.53 -1.65
N ARG A 249 -27.49 2.97 -1.66
CA ARG A 249 -27.09 1.87 -0.75
C ARG A 249 -27.00 2.33 0.70
N PHE A 250 -26.37 3.48 0.95
CA PHE A 250 -26.16 4.01 2.30
C PHE A 250 -27.50 4.36 2.98
N PHE A 251 -28.38 5.07 2.26
CA PHE A 251 -29.68 5.52 2.75
C PHE A 251 -30.80 4.48 2.57
N GLN A 252 -30.54 3.37 1.88
CA GLN A 252 -31.55 2.35 1.52
C GLN A 252 -32.79 2.96 0.84
N TYR A 253 -32.56 3.95 -0.02
CA TYR A 253 -33.60 4.70 -0.70
C TYR A 253 -33.40 4.63 -2.20
N GLY A 254 -34.45 4.31 -2.95
CA GLY A 254 -34.38 4.21 -4.40
C GLY A 254 -33.57 3.02 -4.90
N THR A 255 -33.40 1.99 -4.08
CA THR A 255 -32.88 0.68 -4.49
C THR A 255 -33.99 -0.14 -5.17
N GLU A 256 -33.64 -1.22 -5.87
CA GLU A 256 -34.64 -2.14 -6.45
C GLU A 256 -35.59 -2.72 -5.40
N GLU A 257 -35.07 -3.00 -4.19
CA GLU A 257 -35.84 -3.52 -3.06
C GLU A 257 -36.81 -2.47 -2.48
N ASP A 258 -36.40 -1.20 -2.46
CA ASP A 258 -37.17 -0.08 -1.92
C ASP A 258 -38.28 0.39 -2.88
N GLY A 259 -38.07 0.26 -4.20
CA GLY A 259 -39.07 0.54 -5.23
C GLY A 259 -39.46 2.02 -5.40
N ARG A 260 -38.90 2.95 -4.61
CA ARG A 260 -39.05 4.41 -4.78
C ARG A 260 -38.08 4.92 -5.86
N SER A 261 -38.34 6.13 -6.38
CA SER A 261 -37.50 6.76 -7.41
C SER A 261 -36.83 8.03 -6.89
N VAL A 262 -35.59 8.27 -7.30
CA VAL A 262 -34.86 9.52 -7.08
C VAL A 262 -34.93 10.34 -8.36
N SER A 263 -35.28 11.63 -8.27
CA SER A 263 -35.35 12.51 -9.43
C SER A 263 -33.97 12.99 -9.84
N PRO A 264 -33.65 13.09 -11.16
CA PRO A 264 -32.41 13.71 -11.61
C PRO A 264 -32.32 15.18 -11.19
N ILE A 265 -31.09 15.65 -10.94
CA ILE A 265 -30.80 17.05 -10.58
C ILE A 265 -29.65 17.63 -11.41
N ASP A 266 -29.54 18.96 -11.46
CA ASP A 266 -28.43 19.62 -12.16
C ASP A 266 -27.16 19.70 -11.27
N LEU A 267 -25.99 19.63 -11.87
CA LEU A 267 -24.71 19.97 -11.24
C LEU A 267 -24.18 21.24 -11.93
N LYS A 268 -24.06 22.34 -11.20
CA LYS A 268 -23.56 23.62 -11.71
C LYS A 268 -22.20 23.92 -11.07
N ILE A 269 -21.14 23.80 -11.85
CA ILE A 269 -19.75 23.94 -11.39
C ILE A 269 -19.15 25.18 -12.05
N PHE A 270 -19.03 26.26 -11.29
CA PHE A 270 -18.45 27.52 -11.76
C PHE A 270 -16.91 27.46 -11.75
N ARG A 271 -16.25 28.27 -12.58
CA ARG A 271 -14.78 28.34 -12.61
C ARG A 271 -14.20 28.75 -11.26
N ASP A 272 -14.75 29.79 -10.66
CA ASP A 272 -14.19 30.42 -9.46
C ASP A 272 -15.28 30.89 -8.48
N ARG A 273 -14.84 31.35 -7.30
CA ARG A 273 -15.74 31.80 -6.23
C ARG A 273 -16.57 33.02 -6.64
N ASP A 274 -15.99 33.93 -7.41
CA ASP A 274 -16.66 35.16 -7.83
C ASP A 274 -17.84 34.83 -8.76
N GLU A 275 -17.64 33.89 -9.69
CA GLU A 275 -18.71 33.39 -10.54
C GLU A 275 -19.78 32.62 -9.76
N TYR A 276 -19.39 31.79 -8.78
CA TYR A 276 -20.34 31.15 -7.88
C TYR A 276 -21.21 32.15 -7.14
N LEU A 277 -20.62 33.19 -6.54
CA LEU A 277 -21.37 34.24 -5.83
C LEU A 277 -22.27 35.05 -6.78
N LYS A 278 -21.85 35.22 -8.04
CA LYS A 278 -22.58 36.01 -9.03
C LYS A 278 -23.73 35.26 -9.69
N TYR A 279 -23.54 33.98 -10.03
CA TYR A 279 -24.47 33.20 -10.84
C TYR A 279 -25.18 32.08 -10.05
N GLY A 280 -24.71 31.77 -8.84
CA GLY A 280 -25.37 30.85 -7.93
C GLY A 280 -26.73 31.34 -7.46
N SER A 281 -27.57 30.41 -7.06
CA SER A 281 -28.93 30.63 -6.60
C SER A 281 -28.94 31.06 -5.12
N SER A 282 -28.57 32.31 -4.86
CA SER A 282 -28.47 32.90 -3.51
C SER A 282 -27.46 32.22 -2.57
N PRO A 283 -26.18 32.06 -2.99
CA PRO A 283 -25.17 31.40 -2.18
C PRO A 283 -24.85 32.20 -0.91
N ALA A 284 -24.65 31.51 0.21
CA ALA A 284 -24.07 32.11 1.40
C ALA A 284 -22.60 32.48 1.15
N GLU A 285 -22.18 33.67 1.59
CA GLU A 285 -20.82 34.18 1.30
C GLU A 285 -19.71 33.26 1.79
N TRP A 286 -19.93 32.51 2.87
CA TRP A 286 -18.95 31.59 3.45
C TRP A 286 -18.96 30.19 2.82
N SER A 287 -20.00 29.81 2.07
CA SER A 287 -20.18 28.42 1.62
C SER A 287 -19.31 28.06 0.41
N GLY A 288 -18.82 26.81 0.38
CA GLY A 288 -18.15 26.20 -0.78
C GLY A 288 -19.12 25.66 -1.84
N GLY A 289 -20.39 25.46 -1.49
CA GLY A 289 -21.44 24.99 -2.38
C GLY A 289 -22.82 24.99 -1.72
N GLN A 290 -23.84 24.57 -2.46
CA GLN A 290 -25.19 24.42 -1.91
C GLN A 290 -26.04 23.44 -2.72
N PHE A 291 -26.92 22.73 -2.02
CA PHE A 291 -28.07 22.04 -2.61
C PHE A 291 -29.32 22.90 -2.60
N THR A 292 -29.86 23.19 -3.78
CA THR A 292 -31.02 24.07 -3.99
C THR A 292 -32.36 23.32 -4.06
N GLY A 293 -32.35 22.01 -3.82
CA GLY A 293 -33.51 21.12 -4.03
C GLY A 293 -33.65 20.58 -5.46
N SER A 294 -33.10 21.27 -6.46
CA SER A 294 -33.11 20.84 -7.88
C SER A 294 -31.76 20.86 -8.57
N ALA A 295 -30.76 21.45 -7.91
CA ALA A 295 -29.38 21.50 -8.39
C ALA A 295 -28.40 21.52 -7.21
N VAL A 296 -27.21 20.98 -7.44
CA VAL A 296 -26.02 21.24 -6.63
C VAL A 296 -25.20 22.33 -7.33
N GLU A 297 -24.75 23.33 -6.58
CA GLU A 297 -23.98 24.47 -7.10
C GLU A 297 -22.67 24.60 -6.33
N THR A 298 -21.52 24.68 -7.03
CA THR A 298 -20.18 24.82 -6.42
C THR A 298 -19.17 25.39 -7.42
N PHE A 299 -17.90 25.54 -7.06
CA PHE A 299 -16.83 26.07 -7.94
C PHE A 299 -15.52 25.29 -7.84
N ALA A 300 -14.72 25.36 -8.91
CA ALA A 300 -13.47 24.60 -9.05
C ALA A 300 -12.21 25.30 -8.51
N GLY A 301 -12.26 26.62 -8.28
CA GLY A 301 -11.08 27.44 -7.95
C GLY A 301 -10.27 27.04 -6.69
N ASN A 302 -10.76 26.13 -5.86
CA ASN A 302 -10.05 25.57 -4.70
C ASN A 302 -9.32 24.25 -5.01
N GLY A 303 -9.29 23.81 -6.26
CA GLY A 303 -8.74 22.53 -6.70
C GLY A 303 -9.83 21.45 -6.86
N PHE A 304 -9.54 20.47 -7.71
CA PHE A 304 -10.49 19.43 -8.10
C PHE A 304 -10.96 18.57 -6.92
N GLU A 305 -10.05 18.11 -6.06
CA GLU A 305 -10.39 17.27 -4.90
C GLU A 305 -11.33 17.99 -3.92
N SER A 306 -11.06 19.27 -3.64
CA SER A 306 -11.91 20.09 -2.78
C SER A 306 -13.31 20.28 -3.36
N MET A 307 -13.40 20.61 -4.66
CA MET A 307 -14.68 20.76 -5.36
C MET A 307 -15.48 19.45 -5.34
N MET A 308 -14.85 18.30 -5.57
CA MET A 308 -15.52 17.01 -5.53
C MET A 308 -16.04 16.65 -4.14
N GLY A 309 -15.27 16.96 -3.09
CA GLY A 309 -15.73 16.80 -1.70
C GLY A 309 -17.02 17.60 -1.43
N VAL A 310 -17.10 18.84 -1.93
CA VAL A 310 -18.32 19.66 -1.85
C VAL A 310 -19.45 19.06 -2.67
N LEU A 311 -19.22 18.61 -3.91
CA LEU A 311 -20.25 17.95 -4.70
C LEU A 311 -20.82 16.71 -3.98
N PHE A 312 -19.94 15.92 -3.37
CA PHE A 312 -20.33 14.73 -2.62
C PHE A 312 -21.13 15.06 -1.36
N HIS A 313 -20.78 16.14 -0.68
CA HIS A 313 -21.54 16.67 0.45
C HIS A 313 -22.93 17.15 0.01
N GLU A 314 -22.99 18.08 -0.94
CA GLU A 314 -24.23 18.76 -1.31
C GLU A 314 -25.23 17.82 -1.98
N ALA A 315 -24.77 16.89 -2.81
CA ALA A 315 -25.67 15.91 -3.42
C ALA A 315 -26.26 14.93 -2.39
N ALA A 316 -25.56 14.67 -1.27
CA ALA A 316 -26.08 13.83 -0.21
C ALA A 316 -27.32 14.44 0.45
N HIS A 317 -27.44 15.78 0.51
CA HIS A 317 -28.63 16.46 1.06
C HIS A 317 -29.92 16.10 0.31
N GLN A 318 -29.85 15.74 -0.98
CA GLN A 318 -30.98 15.18 -1.71
C GLN A 318 -31.51 13.90 -1.02
N PHE A 319 -30.61 12.98 -0.69
CA PHE A 319 -30.95 11.71 -0.09
C PHE A 319 -31.30 11.83 1.38
N VAL A 320 -30.63 12.71 2.13
CA VAL A 320 -31.01 13.00 3.52
C VAL A 320 -32.46 13.50 3.56
N SER A 321 -32.83 14.44 2.69
CA SER A 321 -34.19 14.99 2.58
C SER A 321 -35.24 13.95 2.16
N LEU A 322 -34.87 12.98 1.34
CA LEU A 322 -35.79 11.95 0.82
C LEU A 322 -35.94 10.76 1.77
N ALA A 323 -34.87 10.38 2.47
CA ALA A 323 -34.78 9.10 3.17
C ALA A 323 -34.93 9.23 4.69
N THR A 324 -34.69 10.41 5.28
CA THR A 324 -34.62 10.57 6.74
C THR A 324 -35.46 11.75 7.24
N ASN A 325 -35.65 11.83 8.56
CA ASN A 325 -36.19 13.00 9.25
C ASN A 325 -35.07 13.77 10.00
N SER A 326 -33.82 13.66 9.53
CA SER A 326 -32.66 14.27 10.18
C SER A 326 -32.69 15.79 10.05
N ALA A 327 -32.25 16.48 11.10
CA ALA A 327 -32.15 17.94 11.15
C ALA A 327 -30.93 18.35 11.99
N GLY A 328 -30.50 19.60 11.85
CA GLY A 328 -29.35 20.14 12.56
C GLY A 328 -28.08 19.33 12.30
N TRP A 329 -27.33 19.03 13.36
CA TRP A 329 -26.07 18.30 13.29
C TRP A 329 -26.12 17.00 12.50
N LEU A 330 -27.23 16.26 12.57
CA LEU A 330 -27.35 14.95 11.94
C LEU A 330 -27.51 15.08 10.42
N ASN A 331 -28.17 16.14 9.94
CA ASN A 331 -28.27 16.42 8.50
C ASN A 331 -26.89 16.58 7.89
N GLU A 332 -26.09 17.43 8.52
CA GLU A 332 -24.78 17.86 8.04
C GLU A 332 -23.71 16.81 8.29
N GLY A 333 -23.77 16.09 9.41
CA GLY A 333 -22.90 14.95 9.68
C GLY A 333 -23.10 13.82 8.67
N LEU A 334 -24.36 13.54 8.27
CA LEU A 334 -24.65 12.54 7.23
C LEU A 334 -24.17 12.97 5.85
N ALA A 335 -24.27 14.25 5.50
CA ALA A 335 -23.72 14.78 4.26
C ALA A 335 -22.18 14.76 4.26
N SER A 336 -21.58 15.20 5.36
CA SER A 336 -20.11 15.27 5.53
C SER A 336 -19.45 13.89 5.47
N PHE A 337 -20.18 12.82 5.80
CA PHE A 337 -19.67 11.43 5.70
C PHE A 337 -19.08 11.12 4.33
N PHE A 338 -19.68 11.66 3.26
CA PHE A 338 -19.29 11.36 1.89
C PHE A 338 -18.08 12.17 1.40
N GLU A 339 -17.65 13.19 2.13
CA GLU A 339 -16.48 14.02 1.78
C GLU A 339 -15.17 13.24 1.82
N GLY A 340 -15.14 12.07 2.47
CA GLY A 340 -13.96 11.19 2.47
C GLY A 340 -13.79 10.37 1.20
N CYS A 341 -14.80 10.32 0.30
CA CYS A 341 -14.71 9.52 -0.91
C CYS A 341 -13.64 10.07 -1.86
N ARG A 342 -12.90 9.17 -2.53
CA ARG A 342 -11.78 9.54 -3.41
C ARG A 342 -12.03 9.11 -4.84
N ILE A 343 -11.64 9.93 -5.82
CA ILE A 343 -11.74 9.61 -7.24
C ILE A 343 -10.39 9.14 -7.75
N LEU A 344 -10.40 8.05 -8.52
CA LEU A 344 -9.24 7.53 -9.24
C LEU A 344 -9.22 8.07 -10.67
N LYS A 345 -8.06 7.97 -11.35
CA LYS A 345 -7.85 8.53 -12.71
C LYS A 345 -8.82 7.98 -13.78
N ASN A 346 -9.25 6.73 -13.61
CA ASN A 346 -10.27 6.09 -14.45
C ASN A 346 -11.71 6.53 -14.10
N GLY A 347 -11.88 7.49 -13.20
CA GLY A 347 -13.15 7.98 -12.68
C GLY A 347 -13.78 7.12 -11.58
N THR A 348 -13.20 5.97 -11.21
CA THR A 348 -13.76 5.12 -10.15
C THR A 348 -13.75 5.86 -8.81
N VAL A 349 -14.82 5.73 -8.02
CA VAL A 349 -14.91 6.33 -6.69
C VAL A 349 -14.66 5.29 -5.61
N GLU A 350 -13.67 5.52 -4.76
CA GLU A 350 -13.43 4.77 -3.54
C GLU A 350 -14.28 5.35 -2.40
N MET A 351 -15.08 4.48 -1.78
CA MET A 351 -16.12 4.86 -0.84
C MET A 351 -15.74 4.51 0.61
N ASN A 352 -16.42 5.14 1.57
CA ASN A 352 -16.26 4.93 3.02
C ASN A 352 -14.80 5.01 3.49
N LEU A 353 -14.13 6.09 3.09
CA LEU A 353 -12.81 6.49 3.57
C LEU A 353 -12.96 7.65 4.57
N PRO A 354 -12.01 7.82 5.50
CA PRO A 354 -12.07 8.95 6.44
C PRO A 354 -11.77 10.26 5.72
N ALA A 355 -12.57 11.30 5.98
CA ALA A 355 -12.34 12.64 5.46
C ALA A 355 -11.17 13.30 6.20
N SER A 356 -9.96 13.27 5.62
CA SER A 356 -8.74 13.75 6.30
C SER A 356 -8.84 15.22 6.74
N HIS A 357 -9.45 16.10 5.93
CA HIS A 357 -9.67 17.51 6.28
C HIS A 357 -10.68 17.72 7.42
N ARG A 358 -11.43 16.69 7.83
CA ARG A 358 -12.29 16.69 9.03
C ARG A 358 -11.60 16.00 10.21
N LEU A 359 -10.94 14.87 9.95
CA LEU A 359 -10.29 14.02 10.95
C LEU A 359 -9.16 14.75 11.68
N PHE A 360 -8.18 15.28 10.95
CA PHE A 360 -6.99 15.88 11.57
C PHE A 360 -7.33 17.11 12.44
N PRO A 361 -8.16 18.06 11.98
CA PRO A 361 -8.58 19.17 12.84
C PRO A 361 -9.39 18.74 14.06
N LEU A 362 -10.21 17.67 13.96
CA LEU A 362 -10.94 17.15 15.12
C LEU A 362 -9.98 16.57 16.15
N VAL A 363 -8.98 15.79 15.73
CA VAL A 363 -7.98 15.20 16.62
C VAL A 363 -7.16 16.26 17.33
N GLN A 364 -6.66 17.28 16.61
CA GLN A 364 -5.94 18.39 17.21
C GLN A 364 -6.76 19.03 18.35
N ARG A 365 -8.05 19.29 18.10
CA ARG A 365 -8.96 19.83 19.10
C ARG A 365 -9.18 18.89 20.29
N MET A 366 -9.26 17.58 20.06
CA MET A 366 -9.42 16.58 21.11
C MET A 366 -8.17 16.46 21.99
N GLU A 367 -6.98 16.65 21.43
CA GLU A 367 -5.71 16.67 22.16
C GLU A 367 -5.61 17.88 23.09
N GLU A 368 -6.12 19.05 22.67
CA GLU A 368 -6.24 20.24 23.52
C GLU A 368 -7.27 20.11 24.65
N GLY A 369 -8.24 19.21 24.50
CA GLY A 369 -9.23 18.85 25.51
C GLY A 369 -10.68 19.08 25.07
N TRP A 370 -11.59 19.03 26.04
CA TRP A 370 -13.04 19.17 25.81
C TRP A 370 -13.52 20.60 26.09
N MET A 371 -14.50 21.04 25.31
CA MET A 371 -15.30 22.24 25.56
C MET A 371 -16.12 22.07 26.85
N GLY A 372 -16.24 23.14 27.63
CA GLY A 372 -17.09 23.18 28.82
C GLY A 372 -18.59 23.24 28.52
N ASP A 373 -18.96 23.95 27.45
CA ASP A 373 -20.33 24.12 26.95
C ASP A 373 -20.31 24.45 25.44
N GLU A 374 -21.47 24.69 24.84
CA GLU A 374 -21.61 24.99 23.42
C GLU A 374 -20.95 26.29 22.95
N ASP A 375 -20.68 27.24 23.85
CA ASP A 375 -20.12 28.56 23.54
C ASP A 375 -18.60 28.64 23.82
N ASP A 376 -18.02 27.62 24.45
CA ASP A 376 -16.60 27.60 24.85
C ASP A 376 -15.64 27.75 23.65
N GLY A 377 -14.94 28.89 23.60
CA GLY A 377 -13.98 29.19 22.55
C GLY A 377 -14.60 29.71 21.24
N ILE A 378 -15.92 29.98 21.21
CA ILE A 378 -16.60 30.64 20.08
C ILE A 378 -16.66 32.15 20.35
N SER A 379 -16.23 32.94 19.37
CA SER A 379 -16.27 34.40 19.45
C SER A 379 -17.61 34.95 18.97
N ASN A 380 -18.21 35.85 19.75
CA ASN A 380 -19.37 36.63 19.30
C ASN A 380 -19.03 37.58 18.14
N GLU A 381 -17.75 37.94 17.97
CA GLU A 381 -17.29 38.81 16.88
C GLU A 381 -17.04 38.04 15.57
N ASP A 382 -16.67 36.77 15.68
CA ASP A 382 -16.49 35.86 14.55
C ASP A 382 -17.06 34.47 14.89
N PRO A 383 -18.37 34.25 14.66
CA PRO A 383 -19.01 32.96 14.93
C PRO A 383 -18.50 31.83 14.02
N ASN A 384 -17.71 32.15 12.98
CA ASN A 384 -17.07 31.14 12.13
C ASN A 384 -15.70 30.70 12.67
N GLN A 385 -15.18 31.34 13.72
CA GLN A 385 -13.93 30.95 14.35
C GLN A 385 -14.04 29.55 14.94
N THR A 386 -13.15 28.65 14.52
CA THR A 386 -13.07 27.30 15.08
C THR A 386 -12.50 27.34 16.51
N PRO A 387 -13.20 26.78 17.51
CA PRO A 387 -12.67 26.64 18.87
C PRO A 387 -11.43 25.75 18.91
N SER A 388 -10.53 26.05 19.85
CA SER A 388 -9.28 25.29 20.01
C SER A 388 -9.52 23.89 20.61
N ARG A 389 -10.59 23.72 21.42
CA ARG A 389 -11.00 22.43 22.01
C ARG A 389 -12.12 21.76 21.24
N ALA A 390 -12.26 20.44 21.42
CA ALA A 390 -13.31 19.66 20.80
C ALA A 390 -14.60 19.67 21.64
N PRO A 391 -15.80 19.69 21.04
CA PRO A 391 -17.03 19.46 21.79
C PRO A 391 -17.10 18.00 22.25
N THR A 392 -17.73 17.76 23.40
CA THR A 392 -18.08 16.41 23.82
C THR A 392 -19.17 15.83 22.91
N PHE A 393 -19.33 14.50 22.92
CA PHE A 393 -20.40 13.80 22.22
C PHE A 393 -21.77 14.34 22.65
N ARG A 394 -21.92 14.68 23.93
CA ARG A 394 -23.11 15.31 24.49
C ARG A 394 -23.42 16.65 23.84
N ILE A 395 -22.44 17.56 23.75
CA ILE A 395 -22.63 18.89 23.14
C ILE A 395 -23.14 18.74 21.70
N VAL A 396 -22.54 17.83 20.92
CA VAL A 396 -22.97 17.57 19.54
C VAL A 396 -24.43 17.08 19.48
N LEU A 397 -24.79 16.10 20.33
CA LEU A 397 -26.14 15.53 20.37
C LEU A 397 -27.21 16.51 20.84
N GLU A 398 -26.87 17.39 21.78
CA GLU A 398 -27.83 18.35 22.34
C GLU A 398 -28.27 19.40 21.32
N ASN A 399 -27.44 19.70 20.32
CA ASN A 399 -27.76 20.59 19.20
C ASN A 399 -28.25 21.98 19.66
N LYS A 400 -27.61 22.55 20.70
CA LYS A 400 -27.93 23.87 21.28
C LYS A 400 -27.10 25.01 20.71
N TYR A 401 -26.14 24.72 19.85
CA TYR A 401 -25.24 25.69 19.22
C TYR A 401 -25.82 26.27 17.93
N GLU A 402 -25.31 27.44 17.55
CA GLU A 402 -25.55 28.01 16.22
C GLU A 402 -24.77 27.24 15.16
N TRP A 403 -25.43 26.90 14.05
CA TRP A 403 -24.82 26.10 12.99
C TRP A 403 -23.78 26.91 12.20
N GLY A 404 -22.61 26.32 11.96
CA GLY A 404 -21.53 26.99 11.24
C GLY A 404 -20.29 26.12 11.00
N PRO A 405 -19.25 26.67 10.34
CA PRO A 405 -18.00 25.98 10.00
C PRO A 405 -17.34 25.17 11.15
N PRO A 406 -17.32 25.63 12.41
CA PRO A 406 -16.68 24.91 13.51
C PRO A 406 -17.26 23.52 13.83
N TRP A 407 -18.49 23.24 13.41
CA TRP A 407 -19.26 22.06 13.80
C TRP A 407 -19.21 20.91 12.80
N TYR A 408 -18.74 21.13 11.56
CA TYR A 408 -18.66 20.06 10.55
C TYR A 408 -17.70 18.93 10.96
N ALA A 409 -16.51 19.24 11.47
CA ALA A 409 -15.54 18.20 11.85
C ALA A 409 -16.05 17.32 13.02
N PRO A 410 -16.58 17.87 14.12
CA PRO A 410 -17.18 17.05 15.18
C PRO A 410 -18.39 16.22 14.74
N THR A 411 -19.30 16.79 13.94
CA THR A 411 -20.51 16.08 13.49
C THR A 411 -20.19 14.97 12.50
N TRP A 412 -19.25 15.20 11.59
CA TRP A 412 -18.64 14.14 10.79
C TRP A 412 -18.04 13.06 11.69
N GLY A 413 -17.26 13.44 12.71
CA GLY A 413 -16.60 12.52 13.62
C GLY A 413 -17.57 11.58 14.34
N VAL A 414 -18.72 12.11 14.80
CA VAL A 414 -19.80 11.31 15.40
C VAL A 414 -20.41 10.33 14.40
N VAL A 415 -20.81 10.78 13.21
CA VAL A 415 -21.43 9.91 12.20
C VAL A 415 -20.45 8.84 11.72
N TYR A 416 -19.21 9.22 11.44
CA TYR A 416 -18.19 8.31 10.97
C TYR A 416 -17.81 7.27 12.03
N PHE A 417 -17.70 7.66 13.30
CA PHE A 417 -17.50 6.74 14.43
C PHE A 417 -18.65 5.74 14.55
N LEU A 418 -19.91 6.20 14.60
CA LEU A 418 -21.06 5.32 14.76
C LEU A 418 -21.25 4.35 13.58
N TYR A 419 -20.82 4.75 12.39
CA TYR A 419 -20.88 3.92 11.20
C TYR A 419 -19.71 2.92 11.11
N ASN A 420 -18.51 3.26 11.61
CA ASN A 420 -17.26 2.52 11.38
C ASN A 420 -16.55 1.99 12.64
N TYR A 421 -17.09 2.20 13.85
CA TYR A 421 -16.51 1.60 15.06
C TYR A 421 -16.68 0.08 15.05
N GLN A 422 -15.55 -0.63 15.05
CA GLN A 422 -15.46 -2.08 14.88
C GLN A 422 -14.82 -2.73 16.10
N ASP A 423 -15.32 -3.91 16.46
CA ASP A 423 -14.65 -4.78 17.41
C ASP A 423 -13.39 -5.37 16.75
N PRO A 424 -12.19 -5.28 17.38
CA PRO A 424 -10.96 -5.77 16.79
C PRO A 424 -10.92 -7.31 16.64
N VAL A 425 -11.73 -8.05 17.40
CA VAL A 425 -11.73 -9.52 17.39
C VAL A 425 -12.51 -10.06 16.20
N ASP A 426 -13.77 -9.65 16.02
CA ASP A 426 -14.68 -10.24 15.04
C ASP A 426 -15.15 -9.27 13.93
N GLY A 427 -14.58 -8.06 13.90
CA GLY A 427 -14.79 -7.04 12.87
C GLY A 427 -16.19 -6.41 12.86
N ARG A 428 -17.08 -6.79 13.80
CA ARG A 428 -18.48 -6.36 13.76
C ARG A 428 -18.59 -4.86 13.95
N TYR A 429 -19.46 -4.22 13.17
CA TYR A 429 -19.77 -2.80 13.35
C TYR A 429 -20.69 -2.61 14.56
N VAL A 430 -20.10 -2.15 15.66
CA VAL A 430 -20.74 -2.18 16.99
C VAL A 430 -22.04 -1.38 17.03
N TYR A 431 -22.04 -0.17 16.49
CA TYR A 431 -23.18 0.76 16.58
C TYR A 431 -23.93 0.98 15.27
N ARG A 432 -23.40 0.54 14.12
CA ARG A 432 -23.94 0.88 12.78
C ARG A 432 -25.42 0.58 12.63
N ARG A 433 -25.86 -0.61 13.07
CA ARG A 433 -27.28 -1.01 12.97
C ARG A 433 -28.18 -0.13 13.84
N ALA A 434 -27.82 0.06 15.09
CA ALA A 434 -28.59 0.87 16.03
C ALA A 434 -28.59 2.36 15.64
N PHE A 435 -27.48 2.85 15.08
CA PHE A 435 -27.38 4.20 14.53
C PHE A 435 -28.33 4.41 13.35
N ARG A 436 -28.51 3.43 12.45
CA ARG A 436 -29.52 3.52 11.38
C ARG A 436 -30.94 3.65 11.92
N GLU A 437 -31.26 2.95 13.01
CA GLU A 437 -32.55 3.10 13.69
C GLU A 437 -32.69 4.50 14.30
N PHE A 438 -31.60 5.02 14.90
CA PHE A 438 -31.54 6.37 15.45
C PHE A 438 -31.75 7.47 14.39
N ILE A 439 -31.18 7.34 13.18
CA ILE A 439 -31.37 8.32 12.10
C ILE A 439 -32.85 8.59 11.81
N ASN A 440 -33.67 7.54 11.84
CA ASN A 440 -35.11 7.64 11.62
C ASN A 440 -35.88 8.11 12.86
N ALA A 441 -35.41 7.75 14.05
CA ALA A 441 -36.04 8.05 15.34
C ALA A 441 -35.66 9.42 15.94
N SER A 442 -34.59 10.05 15.46
CA SER A 442 -34.02 11.28 16.04
C SER A 442 -34.98 12.47 15.94
N GLY A 443 -35.70 12.61 14.82
CA GLY A 443 -36.84 13.54 14.65
C GLY A 443 -36.61 14.98 15.11
N GLY A 444 -35.38 15.50 15.03
CA GLY A 444 -35.03 16.84 15.47
C GLY A 444 -35.10 17.09 17.00
N LYS A 445 -35.04 16.02 17.81
CA LYS A 445 -34.93 16.14 19.29
C LYS A 445 -33.67 16.94 19.64
N MET A 446 -33.76 17.77 20.69
CA MET A 446 -32.65 18.59 21.20
C MET A 446 -32.49 18.42 22.72
N GLY A 447 -31.35 18.86 23.26
CA GLY A 447 -31.03 18.83 24.68
C GLY A 447 -31.07 17.42 25.29
N ASP A 448 -31.43 17.33 26.57
CA ASP A 448 -31.44 16.06 27.34
C ASP A 448 -32.31 14.97 26.71
N THR A 449 -33.35 15.36 25.97
CA THR A 449 -34.23 14.40 25.27
C THR A 449 -33.53 13.73 24.11
N ALA A 450 -32.62 14.44 23.41
CA ALA A 450 -31.80 13.87 22.36
C ALA A 450 -30.79 12.87 22.92
N VAL A 451 -30.11 13.25 24.01
CA VAL A 451 -29.13 12.40 24.72
C VAL A 451 -29.79 11.11 25.19
N LYS A 452 -30.90 11.20 25.95
CA LYS A 452 -31.62 10.02 26.43
C LYS A 452 -32.07 9.11 25.29
N ASN A 453 -32.60 9.67 24.21
CA ASN A 453 -33.01 8.90 23.04
C ASN A 453 -31.82 8.18 22.39
N PHE A 454 -30.65 8.82 22.34
CA PHE A 454 -29.44 8.21 21.82
C PHE A 454 -28.96 7.05 22.70
N GLU A 455 -28.93 7.21 24.02
CA GLU A 455 -28.57 6.14 24.94
C GLU A 455 -29.52 4.93 24.81
N GLU A 456 -30.84 5.18 24.74
CA GLU A 456 -31.86 4.14 24.63
C GLU A 456 -31.84 3.41 23.28
N VAL A 457 -31.56 4.10 22.18
CA VAL A 457 -31.58 3.51 20.84
C VAL A 457 -30.24 2.91 20.46
N VAL A 458 -29.13 3.63 20.71
CA VAL A 458 -27.79 3.27 20.24
C VAL A 458 -26.99 2.52 21.30
N LEU A 459 -26.75 3.13 22.47
CA LEU A 459 -25.86 2.55 23.49
C LEU A 459 -26.46 1.32 24.19
N ALA A 460 -27.79 1.25 24.32
CA ALA A 460 -28.48 0.09 24.88
C ALA A 460 -28.57 -1.10 23.90
N ASN A 461 -28.30 -0.90 22.60
CA ASN A 461 -28.47 -1.92 21.57
C ASN A 461 -27.21 -2.13 20.70
N PRO A 462 -26.01 -2.33 21.27
CA PRO A 462 -24.83 -2.65 20.49
C PRO A 462 -24.99 -4.02 19.81
N MET A 463 -24.30 -4.19 18.68
CA MET A 463 -24.26 -5.48 18.00
C MET A 463 -23.59 -6.55 18.89
N LYS A 464 -24.22 -7.72 18.98
CA LYS A 464 -23.74 -8.83 19.81
C LYS A 464 -22.50 -9.50 19.19
N PRO A 465 -21.58 -10.04 20.00
CA PRO A 465 -20.44 -10.81 19.51
C PRO A 465 -20.84 -12.02 18.67
N THR A 466 -19.95 -12.39 17.77
CA THR A 466 -20.07 -13.61 16.99
C THR A 466 -20.05 -14.83 17.90
N LYS A 467 -20.80 -15.86 17.53
CA LYS A 467 -20.84 -17.08 18.34
C LYS A 467 -19.45 -17.73 18.38
N GLY A 468 -18.89 -17.87 19.59
CA GLY A 468 -17.57 -18.47 19.79
C GLY A 468 -16.44 -17.44 19.94
N THR A 469 -16.74 -16.14 19.87
CA THR A 469 -15.78 -15.06 20.12
C THR A 469 -16.14 -14.29 21.38
N GLU A 470 -15.16 -13.81 22.13
CA GLU A 470 -15.35 -12.89 23.24
C GLU A 470 -14.86 -11.49 22.85
N SER A 471 -15.67 -10.48 23.14
CA SER A 471 -15.36 -9.07 22.88
C SER A 471 -14.23 -8.61 23.79
N SER A 472 -13.20 -7.98 23.22
CA SER A 472 -12.13 -7.36 24.00
C SER A 472 -12.44 -5.92 24.43
N ILE A 473 -13.52 -5.33 23.90
CA ILE A 473 -13.92 -3.95 24.19
C ILE A 473 -14.95 -3.87 25.33
N GLU A 474 -14.74 -2.92 26.23
CA GLU A 474 -15.75 -2.49 27.22
C GLU A 474 -16.71 -1.49 26.56
N LEU A 475 -18.01 -1.76 26.61
CA LEU A 475 -19.01 -0.95 25.91
C LEU A 475 -19.59 0.13 26.84
N PRO A 476 -19.52 1.42 26.47
CA PRO A 476 -20.10 2.50 27.26
C PRO A 476 -21.63 2.40 27.31
N HIS A 477 -22.19 2.75 28.45
CA HIS A 477 -23.64 2.76 28.70
C HIS A 477 -24.25 4.16 28.70
N THR A 478 -23.44 5.20 28.85
CA THR A 478 -23.88 6.60 28.81
C THR A 478 -23.06 7.40 27.80
N VAL A 479 -23.59 8.55 27.37
CA VAL A 479 -22.89 9.44 26.43
C VAL A 479 -21.58 9.96 27.02
N GLU A 480 -21.52 10.23 28.32
CA GLU A 480 -20.29 10.70 28.98
C GLU A 480 -19.18 9.63 28.98
N GLN A 481 -19.55 8.35 29.11
CA GLN A 481 -18.58 7.25 28.99
C GLN A 481 -18.07 7.10 27.55
N LEU A 482 -18.89 7.47 26.57
CA LEU A 482 -18.56 7.36 25.15
C LEU A 482 -17.47 8.35 24.72
N ASP A 483 -17.33 9.51 25.38
CA ASP A 483 -16.34 10.53 25.03
C ASP A 483 -14.92 9.98 24.98
N ALA A 484 -14.52 9.17 25.97
CA ALA A 484 -13.20 8.55 26.02
C ALA A 484 -12.99 7.56 24.85
N VAL A 485 -13.96 6.68 24.62
CA VAL A 485 -13.90 5.68 23.54
C VAL A 485 -13.84 6.37 22.17
N TRP A 486 -14.64 7.41 21.97
CA TRP A 486 -14.67 8.18 20.73
C TRP A 486 -13.34 8.90 20.48
N LYS A 487 -12.78 9.55 21.52
CA LYS A 487 -11.47 10.21 21.44
C LYS A 487 -10.36 9.23 21.09
N ASP A 488 -10.25 8.14 21.83
CA ASP A 488 -9.18 7.15 21.63
C ASP A 488 -9.25 6.54 20.23
N TRP A 489 -10.45 6.19 19.76
CA TRP A 489 -10.65 5.68 18.42
C TRP A 489 -10.31 6.70 17.33
N THR A 490 -10.71 7.97 17.51
CA THR A 490 -10.47 9.03 16.51
C THR A 490 -8.98 9.37 16.41
N ILE A 491 -8.26 9.41 17.54
CA ILE A 491 -6.80 9.58 17.58
C ILE A 491 -6.11 8.39 16.91
N ALA A 492 -6.50 7.15 17.25
CA ALA A 492 -5.94 5.96 16.63
C ALA A 492 -6.16 5.93 15.10
N LEU A 493 -7.34 6.34 14.64
CA LEU A 493 -7.65 6.47 13.22
C LEU A 493 -6.75 7.50 12.53
N SER A 494 -6.53 8.67 13.15
CA SER A 494 -5.61 9.71 12.62
C SER A 494 -4.18 9.19 12.51
N LYS A 495 -3.67 8.51 13.56
CA LYS A 495 -2.34 7.88 13.55
C LYS A 495 -2.22 6.79 12.49
N GLN A 496 -3.28 6.01 12.25
CA GLN A 496 -3.32 5.03 11.18
C GLN A 496 -3.25 5.72 9.79
N GLN A 497 -3.99 6.82 9.60
CA GLN A 497 -4.02 7.55 8.32
C GLN A 497 -2.71 8.27 8.01
N SER A 498 -1.99 8.75 9.03
CA SER A 498 -0.70 9.42 8.88
C SER A 498 0.49 8.45 8.77
N GLY A 499 0.28 7.18 9.10
CA GLY A 499 1.34 6.18 9.16
C GLY A 499 2.13 6.16 10.47
N ALA A 500 1.77 7.00 11.46
CA ALA A 500 2.37 6.99 12.79
C ALA A 500 2.14 5.67 13.55
N THR A 501 1.12 4.91 13.18
CA THR A 501 0.85 3.58 13.76
C THR A 501 0.31 2.63 12.70
N GLN A 502 0.79 1.39 12.73
CA GLN A 502 0.22 0.32 11.91
C GLN A 502 -0.83 -0.45 12.73
N THR A 503 -2.01 -0.67 12.14
CA THR A 503 -3.06 -1.49 12.74
C THR A 503 -3.32 -2.68 11.83
N SER A 504 -3.01 -3.89 12.32
CA SER A 504 -3.39 -5.11 11.63
C SER A 504 -4.91 -5.25 11.64
N ARG A 505 -5.50 -5.53 10.47
CA ARG A 505 -6.93 -5.80 10.32
C ARG A 505 -7.09 -7.13 9.57
N PRO A 506 -7.51 -8.20 10.26
CA PRO A 506 -7.69 -9.51 9.66
C PRO A 506 -9.00 -9.53 8.85
N TYR A 507 -8.99 -8.85 7.70
CA TYR A 507 -10.19 -8.62 6.89
C TYR A 507 -10.84 -9.89 6.36
N LEU A 508 -10.04 -10.93 6.10
CA LEU A 508 -10.53 -12.24 5.68
C LEU A 508 -11.38 -12.86 6.81
N GLU A 509 -10.82 -12.95 8.01
CA GLU A 509 -11.46 -13.51 9.20
C GLU A 509 -12.70 -12.70 9.58
N TRP A 510 -12.60 -11.36 9.55
CA TRP A 510 -13.75 -10.48 9.80
C TRP A 510 -14.87 -10.69 8.79
N ALA A 511 -14.55 -10.91 7.52
CA ALA A 511 -15.56 -11.22 6.50
C ALA A 511 -16.21 -12.59 6.76
N GLU A 512 -15.43 -13.60 7.16
CA GLU A 512 -15.94 -14.92 7.54
C GLU A 512 -16.89 -14.84 8.74
N PHE A 513 -16.55 -14.07 9.77
CA PHE A 513 -17.45 -13.84 10.90
C PHE A 513 -18.73 -13.12 10.49
N ALA A 514 -18.66 -12.12 9.60
CA ALA A 514 -19.85 -11.48 9.05
C ALA A 514 -20.74 -12.47 8.27
N ILE A 515 -20.15 -13.40 7.51
CA ILE A 515 -20.89 -14.49 6.84
C ILE A 515 -21.58 -15.40 7.87
N LEU A 516 -20.90 -15.77 8.97
CA LEU A 516 -21.48 -16.57 10.05
C LEU A 516 -22.67 -15.89 10.73
N ARG A 517 -22.65 -14.55 10.83
CA ARG A 517 -23.77 -13.74 11.34
C ARG A 517 -24.89 -13.52 10.31
N GLY A 518 -24.65 -13.85 9.04
CA GLY A 518 -25.57 -13.62 7.92
C GLY A 518 -25.53 -12.20 7.36
N GLU A 519 -24.51 -11.41 7.71
CA GLU A 519 -24.31 -10.00 7.36
C GLU A 519 -23.53 -9.87 6.04
N ARG A 520 -24.11 -10.33 4.94
CA ARG A 520 -23.38 -10.45 3.67
C ARG A 520 -22.87 -9.12 3.08
N SER A 521 -23.61 -8.03 3.30
CA SER A 521 -23.16 -6.68 2.89
C SER A 521 -21.93 -6.25 3.66
N ASP A 522 -21.86 -6.55 4.96
CA ASP A 522 -20.70 -6.20 5.79
C ASP A 522 -19.51 -7.10 5.41
N ALA A 523 -19.74 -8.39 5.16
CA ALA A 523 -18.72 -9.30 4.63
C ALA A 523 -18.11 -8.79 3.32
N SER A 524 -18.95 -8.35 2.37
CA SER A 524 -18.48 -7.74 1.11
C SER A 524 -17.65 -6.48 1.35
N GLU A 525 -18.05 -5.62 2.30
CA GLU A 525 -17.27 -4.43 2.66
C GLU A 525 -15.91 -4.79 3.29
N HIS A 526 -15.85 -5.84 4.11
CA HIS A 526 -14.58 -6.34 4.66
C HIS A 526 -13.66 -6.86 3.56
N PHE A 527 -14.19 -7.63 2.60
CA PHE A 527 -13.41 -8.06 1.44
C PHE A 527 -12.93 -6.89 0.59
N GLU A 528 -13.79 -5.91 0.30
CA GLU A 528 -13.41 -4.72 -0.45
C GLU A 528 -12.33 -3.90 0.29
N LYS A 529 -12.44 -3.74 1.61
CA LYS A 529 -11.41 -3.11 2.44
C LYS A 529 -10.09 -3.90 2.42
N GLY A 530 -10.16 -5.23 2.53
CA GLY A 530 -9.01 -6.12 2.42
C GLY A 530 -8.29 -5.96 1.08
N LEU A 531 -9.01 -6.07 -0.04
CA LEU A 531 -8.44 -5.91 -1.39
C LEU A 531 -7.93 -4.49 -1.68
N ARG A 532 -8.32 -3.47 -0.93
CA ARG A 532 -7.70 -2.14 -1.04
C ARG A 532 -6.34 -2.10 -0.35
N GLN A 533 -6.21 -2.76 0.79
CA GLN A 533 -4.97 -2.84 1.56
C GLN A 533 -3.98 -3.83 0.93
N THR A 534 -4.46 -4.99 0.50
CA THR A 534 -3.69 -6.07 -0.14
C THR A 534 -4.38 -6.53 -1.44
N PRO A 535 -4.23 -5.77 -2.55
CA PRO A 535 -4.90 -6.04 -3.82
C PRO A 535 -4.62 -7.41 -4.44
N ASP A 536 -3.49 -7.99 -4.07
CA ASP A 536 -2.92 -9.21 -4.65
C ASP A 536 -3.06 -10.41 -3.68
N ASP A 537 -3.86 -10.27 -2.62
CA ASP A 537 -4.17 -11.36 -1.70
C ASP A 537 -5.08 -12.41 -2.39
N ALA A 538 -4.46 -13.51 -2.82
CA ALA A 538 -5.10 -14.59 -3.55
C ALA A 538 -6.23 -15.27 -2.75
N GLU A 539 -6.08 -15.44 -1.43
CA GLU A 539 -7.09 -16.08 -0.58
C GLU A 539 -8.27 -15.14 -0.37
N LEU A 540 -8.02 -13.85 -0.15
CA LEU A 540 -9.06 -12.85 0.02
C LEU A 540 -9.88 -12.65 -1.28
N LEU A 541 -9.22 -12.66 -2.44
CA LEU A 541 -9.88 -12.70 -3.75
C LEU A 541 -10.76 -13.94 -3.94
N PHE A 542 -10.24 -15.12 -3.55
CA PHE A 542 -10.97 -16.39 -3.67
C PHE A 542 -12.20 -16.42 -2.77
N ALA A 543 -12.05 -16.10 -1.49
CA ALA A 543 -13.13 -16.11 -0.50
C ALA A 543 -14.24 -15.11 -0.87
N PHE A 544 -13.88 -13.92 -1.37
CA PHE A 544 -14.87 -12.96 -1.85
C PHE A 544 -15.62 -13.50 -3.07
N GLY A 545 -14.92 -14.16 -3.99
CA GLY A 545 -15.55 -14.87 -5.12
C GLY A 545 -16.57 -15.91 -4.67
N GLU A 546 -16.30 -16.66 -3.60
CA GLU A 546 -17.25 -17.64 -3.05
C GLU A 546 -18.51 -16.99 -2.46
N LEU A 547 -18.35 -15.88 -1.73
CA LEU A 547 -19.48 -15.10 -1.23
C LEU A 547 -20.39 -14.67 -2.39
N LEU A 548 -19.81 -14.08 -3.44
CA LEU A 548 -20.57 -13.62 -4.61
C LEU A 548 -21.28 -14.75 -5.36
N VAL A 549 -20.69 -15.96 -5.44
CA VAL A 549 -21.40 -17.14 -5.97
C VAL A 549 -22.63 -17.46 -5.13
N SER A 550 -22.53 -17.38 -3.81
CA SER A 550 -23.66 -17.63 -2.90
C SER A 550 -24.77 -16.58 -3.03
N GLU A 551 -24.41 -15.35 -3.43
CA GLU A 551 -25.33 -14.24 -3.72
C GLU A 551 -25.88 -14.25 -5.14
N LYS A 552 -25.46 -15.22 -5.97
CA LYS A 552 -25.80 -15.34 -7.39
C LYS A 552 -25.21 -14.23 -8.27
N GLU A 553 -24.25 -13.47 -7.78
CA GLU A 553 -23.42 -12.54 -8.55
C GLU A 553 -22.28 -13.28 -9.28
N THR A 554 -22.65 -14.29 -10.06
CA THR A 554 -21.70 -15.26 -10.64
C THR A 554 -20.70 -14.63 -11.62
N ASP A 555 -21.09 -13.56 -12.29
CA ASP A 555 -20.24 -12.84 -13.24
C ASP A 555 -19.12 -12.08 -12.50
N ARG A 556 -19.47 -11.29 -11.49
CA ARG A 556 -18.51 -10.61 -10.61
C ARG A 556 -17.60 -11.61 -9.88
N ALA A 557 -18.14 -12.74 -9.43
CA ALA A 557 -17.34 -13.82 -8.86
C ALA A 557 -16.29 -14.37 -9.85
N THR A 558 -16.65 -14.51 -11.12
CA THR A 558 -15.74 -14.99 -12.18
C THR A 558 -14.55 -14.05 -12.35
N LYS A 559 -14.77 -12.72 -12.27
CA LYS A 559 -13.71 -11.72 -12.27
C LYS A 559 -12.72 -11.94 -11.11
N LEU A 560 -13.23 -12.08 -9.88
CA LEU A 560 -12.38 -12.27 -8.71
C LEU A 560 -11.59 -13.58 -8.76
N PHE A 561 -12.24 -14.69 -9.15
CA PHE A 561 -11.53 -15.97 -9.29
C PHE A 561 -10.46 -15.94 -10.37
N ARG A 562 -10.64 -15.20 -11.47
CA ARG A 562 -9.57 -15.05 -12.49
C ARG A 562 -8.38 -14.28 -11.95
N ARG A 563 -8.61 -13.25 -11.12
CA ARG A 563 -7.52 -12.56 -10.40
C ARG A 563 -6.83 -13.51 -9.42
N ALA A 564 -7.60 -14.16 -8.54
CA ALA A 564 -7.06 -15.13 -7.58
C ALA A 564 -6.22 -16.23 -8.25
N LEU A 565 -6.66 -16.72 -9.43
CA LEU A 565 -5.94 -17.72 -10.19
C LEU A 565 -4.53 -17.22 -10.60
N ARG A 566 -4.41 -15.96 -11.06
CA ARG A 566 -3.11 -15.38 -11.40
C ARG A 566 -2.22 -15.25 -10.17
N GLU A 567 -2.74 -14.69 -9.09
CA GLU A 567 -1.97 -14.53 -7.85
C GLU A 567 -1.50 -15.89 -7.29
N PHE A 568 -2.33 -16.93 -7.35
CA PHE A 568 -1.92 -18.28 -6.96
C PHE A 568 -0.87 -18.88 -7.91
N GLN A 569 -0.89 -18.54 -9.20
CA GLN A 569 0.12 -18.98 -10.17
C GLN A 569 1.46 -18.29 -9.91
N GLU A 570 1.44 -16.98 -9.68
CA GLU A 570 2.63 -16.17 -9.38
C GLU A 570 3.28 -16.61 -8.06
N ASN A 571 2.47 -16.89 -7.03
CA ASN A 571 2.94 -17.40 -5.75
C ASN A 571 3.25 -18.92 -5.76
N GLY A 572 3.15 -19.61 -6.89
CA GLY A 572 3.46 -21.04 -7.02
C GLY A 572 2.50 -22.00 -6.28
N SER A 573 1.34 -21.54 -5.83
CA SER A 573 0.36 -22.33 -5.06
C SER A 573 -0.47 -23.26 -5.95
N LYS A 574 0.04 -24.46 -6.20
CA LYS A 574 -0.66 -25.48 -7.00
C LYS A 574 -2.07 -25.81 -6.46
N LYS A 575 -2.24 -25.91 -5.14
CA LYS A 575 -3.53 -26.18 -4.50
C LYS A 575 -4.53 -25.04 -4.74
N GLY A 576 -4.09 -23.79 -4.61
CA GLY A 576 -4.91 -22.61 -4.89
C GLY A 576 -5.34 -22.53 -6.36
N VAL A 577 -4.41 -22.82 -7.29
CA VAL A 577 -4.69 -22.92 -8.72
C VAL A 577 -5.74 -23.98 -9.03
N ASP A 578 -5.56 -25.21 -8.55
CA ASP A 578 -6.47 -26.32 -8.82
C ASP A 578 -7.88 -26.06 -8.26
N ARG A 579 -7.96 -25.53 -7.03
CA ARG A 579 -9.23 -25.15 -6.38
C ARG A 579 -9.95 -24.06 -7.18
N THR A 580 -9.25 -23.00 -7.56
CA THR A 580 -9.81 -21.86 -8.28
C THR A 580 -10.29 -22.26 -9.69
N LEU A 581 -9.51 -23.08 -10.41
CA LEU A 581 -9.92 -23.63 -11.70
C LEU A 581 -11.15 -24.51 -11.60
N ALA A 582 -11.30 -25.30 -10.53
CA ALA A 582 -12.49 -26.12 -10.31
C ALA A 582 -13.74 -25.24 -10.17
N HIS A 583 -13.65 -24.13 -9.42
CA HIS A 583 -14.74 -23.15 -9.29
C HIS A 583 -15.08 -22.48 -10.62
N LEU A 584 -14.08 -21.93 -11.31
CA LEU A 584 -14.25 -21.29 -12.61
C LEU A 584 -14.91 -22.23 -13.65
N ARG A 585 -14.48 -23.49 -13.72
CA ARG A 585 -15.06 -24.49 -14.65
C ARG A 585 -16.52 -24.81 -14.34
N ARG A 586 -16.94 -24.71 -13.07
CA ARG A 586 -18.31 -24.94 -12.65
C ARG A 586 -19.22 -23.76 -13.03
N ILE A 587 -18.72 -22.54 -12.88
CA ILE A 587 -19.54 -21.33 -13.05
C ILE A 587 -19.50 -20.78 -14.47
N ASP A 588 -18.33 -20.73 -15.13
CA ASP A 588 -18.14 -20.16 -16.47
C ASP A 588 -18.06 -21.25 -17.55
N PRO A 589 -19.13 -21.46 -18.34
CA PRO A 589 -19.12 -22.50 -19.37
C PRO A 589 -18.30 -22.15 -20.61
N ASN A 590 -17.93 -20.87 -20.82
CA ASN A 590 -17.12 -20.44 -21.95
C ASN A 590 -15.62 -20.46 -21.63
N LEU A 591 -15.24 -20.69 -20.36
CA LEU A 591 -13.86 -20.65 -19.87
C LEU A 591 -12.90 -21.48 -20.73
N ARG A 592 -13.26 -22.72 -21.06
CA ARG A 592 -12.37 -23.61 -21.86
C ARG A 592 -12.09 -23.05 -23.25
N GLN A 593 -13.11 -22.45 -23.88
CA GLN A 593 -12.95 -21.85 -25.21
C GLN A 593 -12.09 -20.60 -25.12
N LEU A 594 -12.33 -19.76 -24.09
CA LEU A 594 -11.57 -18.53 -23.86
C LEU A 594 -10.10 -18.83 -23.51
N GLN A 595 -9.81 -19.73 -22.58
CA GLN A 595 -8.45 -20.11 -22.19
C GLN A 595 -7.62 -20.65 -23.36
N LYS A 596 -8.24 -21.45 -24.24
CA LYS A 596 -7.57 -21.94 -25.45
C LYS A 596 -7.17 -20.78 -26.36
N LEU A 597 -8.05 -19.80 -26.51
CA LEU A 597 -7.82 -18.61 -27.34
C LEU A 597 -6.75 -17.70 -26.72
N GLU A 598 -6.85 -17.45 -25.41
CA GLU A 598 -5.85 -16.68 -24.64
C GLU A 598 -4.46 -17.31 -24.73
N THR A 599 -4.36 -18.64 -24.60
CA THR A 599 -3.09 -19.36 -24.73
C THR A 599 -2.46 -19.17 -26.11
N GLN A 600 -3.28 -19.24 -27.18
CA GLN A 600 -2.78 -19.03 -28.55
C GLN A 600 -2.38 -17.57 -28.77
N LEU A 601 -3.20 -16.63 -28.30
CA LEU A 601 -2.91 -15.19 -28.38
C LEU A 601 -1.62 -14.84 -27.65
N ALA A 602 -1.40 -15.37 -26.44
CA ALA A 602 -0.18 -15.19 -25.66
C ALA A 602 1.05 -15.78 -26.36
N ALA A 603 0.93 -16.96 -26.98
CA ALA A 603 2.01 -17.54 -27.77
C ALA A 603 2.38 -16.68 -28.99
N ASP A 604 1.37 -16.22 -29.73
CA ASP A 604 1.53 -15.37 -30.91
C ASP A 604 2.11 -13.98 -30.55
N ALA A 605 1.64 -13.38 -29.45
CA ALA A 605 2.13 -12.10 -28.94
C ALA A 605 3.59 -12.19 -28.49
N ARG A 606 3.94 -13.22 -27.70
CA ARG A 606 5.34 -13.46 -27.28
C ARG A 606 6.28 -13.65 -28.45
N ALA A 607 5.88 -14.49 -29.43
CA ALA A 607 6.69 -14.71 -30.63
C ALA A 607 6.91 -13.41 -31.42
N THR A 608 5.89 -12.54 -31.46
CA THR A 608 5.98 -11.24 -32.13
C THR A 608 6.94 -10.29 -31.39
N VAL A 609 6.79 -10.13 -30.08
CA VAL A 609 7.70 -9.28 -29.27
C VAL A 609 9.14 -9.79 -29.34
N ALA A 610 9.35 -11.10 -29.21
CA ALA A 610 10.68 -11.70 -29.34
C ALA A 610 11.30 -11.41 -30.72
N SER A 611 10.51 -11.46 -31.80
CA SER A 611 11.02 -11.11 -33.13
C SER A 611 11.44 -9.65 -33.26
N TYR A 612 10.85 -8.71 -32.52
CA TYR A 612 11.32 -7.31 -32.51
C TYR A 612 12.67 -7.19 -31.78
N ILE A 613 12.83 -7.87 -30.64
CA ILE A 613 14.09 -7.91 -29.88
C ILE A 613 15.23 -8.50 -30.73
N ASP A 614 14.95 -9.60 -31.45
CA ASP A 614 15.94 -10.25 -32.32
C ASP A 614 16.37 -9.37 -33.51
N ARG A 615 15.53 -8.40 -33.90
CA ARG A 615 15.78 -7.46 -35.01
C ARG A 615 16.45 -6.16 -34.57
N GLY A 616 16.71 -5.96 -33.28
CA GLY A 616 17.25 -4.70 -32.76
C GLY A 616 16.21 -3.56 -32.77
N LEU A 617 14.94 -3.90 -32.51
CA LEU A 617 13.84 -2.96 -32.39
C LEU A 617 13.29 -2.99 -30.94
N GLU A 618 14.18 -2.74 -29.97
CA GLU A 618 13.92 -2.88 -28.55
C GLU A 618 12.84 -1.93 -28.03
N LEU A 619 12.81 -0.66 -28.47
CA LEU A 619 11.77 0.30 -28.06
C LEU A 619 10.38 -0.12 -28.53
N VAL A 620 10.28 -0.65 -29.76
CA VAL A 620 9.03 -1.21 -30.27
C VAL A 620 8.65 -2.45 -29.46
N ALA A 621 9.61 -3.34 -29.18
CA ALA A 621 9.36 -4.53 -28.35
C ALA A 621 8.85 -4.17 -26.95
N MET A 622 9.48 -3.18 -26.30
CA MET A 622 9.05 -2.69 -24.98
C MET A 622 7.62 -2.13 -25.02
N ASP A 623 7.28 -1.33 -26.02
CA ASP A 623 5.94 -0.72 -26.12
C ASP A 623 4.87 -1.79 -26.33
N LEU A 624 5.15 -2.77 -27.21
CA LEU A 624 4.26 -3.89 -27.45
C LEU A 624 4.12 -4.79 -26.22
N ALA A 625 5.23 -5.12 -25.57
CA ALA A 625 5.24 -5.97 -24.38
C ALA A 625 4.46 -5.33 -23.24
N LEU A 626 4.71 -4.06 -22.94
CA LEU A 626 4.02 -3.32 -21.89
C LEU A 626 2.53 -3.19 -22.18
N ARG A 627 2.19 -2.78 -23.41
CA ARG A 627 0.81 -2.56 -23.81
C ARG A 627 0.01 -3.85 -23.89
N TRP A 628 0.52 -4.87 -24.57
CA TRP A 628 -0.19 -6.16 -24.66
C TRP A 628 -0.19 -6.90 -23.33
N GLY A 629 0.87 -6.79 -22.53
CA GLY A 629 0.86 -7.34 -21.17
C GLY A 629 -0.27 -6.78 -20.34
N ASN A 630 -0.46 -5.46 -20.37
CA ASN A 630 -1.53 -4.76 -19.66
C ASN A 630 -2.92 -4.95 -20.28
N ASP A 631 -3.07 -4.64 -21.57
CA ASP A 631 -4.38 -4.55 -22.24
C ASP A 631 -4.96 -5.92 -22.63
N LEU A 632 -4.10 -6.90 -22.91
CA LEU A 632 -4.51 -8.27 -23.21
C LEU A 632 -4.40 -9.21 -22.00
N ASP A 633 -3.87 -8.72 -20.88
CA ASP A 633 -3.72 -9.48 -19.63
C ASP A 633 -2.79 -10.70 -19.81
N ILE A 634 -1.59 -10.45 -20.37
CA ILE A 634 -0.56 -11.47 -20.71
C ILE A 634 0.72 -11.15 -19.93
N PRO A 635 0.81 -11.50 -18.63
CA PRO A 635 1.94 -11.12 -17.78
C PRO A 635 3.28 -11.68 -18.24
N GLU A 636 3.29 -12.78 -19.00
CA GLU A 636 4.52 -13.35 -19.56
C GLU A 636 5.24 -12.43 -20.56
N LEU A 637 4.57 -11.39 -21.05
CA LEU A 637 5.21 -10.37 -21.87
C LEU A 637 6.10 -9.42 -21.05
N PHE A 638 5.92 -9.32 -19.74
CA PHE A 638 6.76 -8.46 -18.91
C PHE A 638 8.18 -8.99 -18.77
N THR A 639 8.38 -10.31 -18.86
CA THR A 639 9.72 -10.91 -19.02
C THR A 639 10.40 -10.47 -20.31
N GLU A 640 9.63 -10.34 -21.40
CA GLU A 640 10.15 -9.84 -22.68
C GLU A 640 10.42 -8.33 -22.64
N TYR A 641 9.57 -7.56 -21.94
CA TYR A 641 9.82 -6.15 -21.64
C TYR A 641 11.14 -5.99 -20.89
N GLU A 642 11.35 -6.75 -19.80
CA GLU A 642 12.57 -6.76 -19.00
C GLU A 642 13.80 -7.10 -19.84
N ARG A 643 13.70 -8.11 -20.71
CA ARG A 643 14.76 -8.46 -21.64
C ARG A 643 15.11 -7.32 -22.60
N ALA A 644 14.11 -6.64 -23.14
CA ALA A 644 14.31 -5.52 -24.06
C ALA A 644 14.94 -4.31 -23.35
N ILE A 645 14.44 -3.92 -22.19
CA ILE A 645 14.96 -2.77 -21.43
C ILE A 645 16.40 -3.00 -20.95
N ARG A 646 16.74 -4.21 -20.51
CA ARG A 646 18.12 -4.58 -20.12
C ARG A 646 19.10 -4.46 -21.30
N LYS A 647 18.63 -4.77 -22.52
CA LYS A 647 19.45 -4.69 -23.74
C LYS A 647 19.62 -3.25 -24.24
N GLU A 648 18.56 -2.45 -24.19
CA GLU A 648 18.57 -1.05 -24.64
C GLU A 648 19.18 -0.08 -23.61
N GLY A 649 19.10 -0.41 -22.32
CA GLY A 649 19.63 0.41 -21.23
C GLY A 649 18.81 1.67 -20.91
N ARG A 650 17.60 1.81 -21.47
CA ARG A 650 16.63 2.88 -21.13
C ARG A 650 15.18 2.39 -21.22
N SER A 651 14.31 2.94 -20.38
CA SER A 651 12.86 2.63 -20.39
C SER A 651 12.05 3.57 -21.29
N LEU A 652 10.77 3.23 -21.48
CA LEU A 652 9.78 4.05 -22.19
C LEU A 652 9.13 5.13 -21.31
N ALA A 653 9.63 5.34 -20.09
CA ALA A 653 9.03 6.28 -19.16
C ALA A 653 9.05 7.73 -19.71
N GLU A 654 7.86 8.34 -19.78
CA GLU A 654 7.66 9.70 -20.27
C GLU A 654 7.31 10.63 -19.09
N TRP A 655 8.25 11.49 -18.71
CA TRP A 655 8.02 12.52 -17.71
C TRP A 655 7.06 13.59 -18.23
N ARG A 656 6.30 14.20 -17.31
CA ARG A 656 5.45 15.37 -17.58
C ARG A 656 5.93 16.56 -16.78
N LEU A 657 6.02 17.72 -17.44
CA LEU A 657 6.23 18.99 -16.76
C LEU A 657 4.99 19.27 -15.90
N ALA A 658 5.21 19.50 -14.62
CA ALA A 658 4.13 19.58 -13.64
C ALA A 658 3.43 20.93 -13.63
N TYR A 659 3.95 21.98 -14.27
CA TYR A 659 3.41 23.33 -14.16
C TYR A 659 3.31 24.08 -15.48
N ASN A 660 2.33 24.98 -15.56
CA ASN A 660 2.26 26.00 -16.59
C ASN A 660 3.20 27.16 -16.25
N GLU A 661 4.19 27.38 -17.12
CA GLU A 661 5.23 28.42 -17.00
C GLU A 661 4.68 29.86 -17.03
N GLU A 662 3.39 30.07 -17.33
CA GLU A 662 2.76 31.39 -17.37
C GLU A 662 1.96 31.72 -16.09
N ASN A 663 1.32 30.73 -15.45
CA ASN A 663 0.32 30.97 -14.40
C ASN A 663 0.15 29.86 -13.35
N LEU A 664 0.93 28.77 -13.38
CA LEU A 664 0.77 27.60 -12.50
C LEU A 664 -0.60 26.89 -12.60
N ASP A 665 -1.30 26.97 -13.74
CA ASP A 665 -2.49 26.13 -13.97
C ASP A 665 -2.18 24.64 -13.69
N GLY A 666 -3.09 23.95 -13.01
CA GLY A 666 -2.92 22.58 -12.52
C GLY A 666 -2.33 22.47 -11.11
N TRP A 667 -2.13 23.59 -10.41
CA TRP A 667 -1.73 23.62 -9.00
C TRP A 667 -2.80 24.28 -8.13
N ILE A 668 -2.86 23.88 -6.86
CA ILE A 668 -3.69 24.54 -5.85
C ILE A 668 -3.09 25.92 -5.57
N SER A 669 -3.89 26.97 -5.77
CA SER A 669 -3.45 28.36 -5.62
C SER A 669 -2.83 28.62 -4.23
N ASN A 670 -1.62 29.16 -4.21
CA ASN A 670 -0.96 29.62 -2.99
C ASN A 670 -0.17 30.91 -3.27
N PRO A 671 -0.45 32.03 -2.58
CA PRO A 671 0.23 33.30 -2.82
C PRO A 671 1.73 33.30 -2.51
N ALA A 672 2.24 32.31 -1.79
CA ALA A 672 3.67 32.13 -1.54
C ALA A 672 4.44 31.70 -2.80
N PHE A 673 3.75 31.22 -3.84
CA PHE A 673 4.37 30.72 -5.07
C PHE A 673 3.82 31.45 -6.30
N LYS A 674 4.69 31.66 -7.29
CA LYS A 674 4.29 32.25 -8.58
C LYS A 674 5.11 31.68 -9.73
N ALA A 675 4.48 31.57 -10.91
CA ALA A 675 5.19 31.27 -12.15
C ALA A 675 6.07 32.46 -12.57
N SER A 676 7.28 32.16 -13.03
CA SER A 676 8.25 33.13 -13.56
C SER A 676 8.94 32.53 -14.79
N GLY A 677 8.14 32.21 -15.81
CA GLY A 677 8.62 31.47 -16.98
C GLY A 677 9.03 30.05 -16.59
N PRO A 678 10.26 29.59 -16.90
CA PRO A 678 10.73 28.25 -16.57
C PRO A 678 11.06 28.04 -15.08
N LEU A 679 10.69 29.00 -14.24
CA LEU A 679 10.96 29.01 -12.80
C LEU A 679 9.64 29.11 -12.04
N ILE A 680 9.60 28.51 -10.86
CA ILE A 680 8.62 28.77 -9.83
C ILE A 680 9.34 29.50 -8.70
N GLU A 681 8.92 30.72 -8.39
CA GLU A 681 9.47 31.50 -7.28
C GLU A 681 8.64 31.24 -6.04
N GLY A 682 9.30 30.85 -4.94
CA GLY A 682 8.70 30.69 -3.62
C GLY A 682 9.20 31.78 -2.66
N GLU A 683 8.30 32.46 -1.96
CA GLU A 683 8.61 33.45 -0.93
C GLU A 683 7.64 33.34 0.26
N GLY A 684 8.18 33.18 1.47
CA GLY A 684 7.38 33.10 2.69
C GLY A 684 8.18 33.44 3.94
N GLY A 685 7.63 34.23 4.86
CA GLY A 685 8.29 34.57 6.12
C GLY A 685 9.61 35.34 5.95
N LYS A 686 10.36 35.51 7.04
CA LYS A 686 11.76 35.99 7.01
C LYS A 686 12.66 34.80 7.29
N TYR A 687 13.77 34.68 6.56
CA TYR A 687 14.76 33.62 6.79
C TYR A 687 15.07 33.45 8.28
N SER A 688 14.91 32.22 8.76
CA SER A 688 15.23 31.81 10.11
C SER A 688 15.79 30.38 10.06
N PRO A 689 17.09 30.18 10.35
CA PRO A 689 17.76 28.89 10.11
C PRO A 689 17.20 27.74 10.94
N ASN A 690 16.56 28.04 12.07
CA ASN A 690 15.99 27.05 12.99
C ASN A 690 14.45 27.06 12.98
N SER A 691 13.83 27.74 12.01
CA SER A 691 12.36 27.76 11.88
C SER A 691 11.90 26.57 11.05
N PHE A 692 10.94 25.82 11.61
CA PHE A 692 10.20 24.77 10.90
C PHE A 692 8.84 25.27 10.37
N SER A 693 8.67 26.58 10.22
CA SER A 693 7.52 27.14 9.47
C SER A 693 7.67 26.78 8.00
N TYR A 694 6.61 26.21 7.40
CA TYR A 694 6.60 25.78 6.00
C TYR A 694 5.42 26.33 5.20
N ARG A 695 5.58 26.35 3.88
CA ARG A 695 4.55 26.63 2.88
C ARG A 695 4.58 25.55 1.80
N PHE A 696 3.41 25.24 1.25
CA PHE A 696 3.26 24.18 0.24
C PHE A 696 2.64 24.70 -1.05
N LEU A 697 3.07 24.14 -2.17
CA LEU A 697 2.36 24.24 -3.44
C LEU A 697 1.94 22.82 -3.83
N GLY A 698 0.63 22.52 -3.77
CA GLY A 698 0.11 21.18 -4.09
C GLY A 698 -0.24 21.06 -5.57
N LEU A 699 0.18 19.98 -6.21
CA LEU A 699 -0.19 19.66 -7.60
C LEU A 699 -1.60 19.06 -7.61
N ASP A 700 -2.50 19.62 -8.42
CA ASP A 700 -3.88 19.17 -8.57
C ASP A 700 -3.99 18.03 -9.59
N GLU A 701 -3.28 16.92 -9.31
CA GLU A 701 -3.21 15.73 -10.17
C GLU A 701 -3.50 14.46 -9.35
N ILE A 702 -4.29 13.55 -9.92
CA ILE A 702 -4.65 12.27 -9.28
C ILE A 702 -3.65 11.17 -9.67
N THR A 703 -2.91 10.64 -8.70
CA THR A 703 -2.07 9.44 -8.90
C THR A 703 -2.79 8.19 -8.40
N SER A 704 -3.03 7.23 -9.29
CA SER A 704 -3.66 5.94 -8.95
C SER A 704 -2.65 4.80 -8.79
N GLY A 705 -1.48 4.94 -9.40
CA GLY A 705 -0.41 3.94 -9.49
C GLY A 705 0.82 4.30 -8.66
N ASP A 706 1.93 3.68 -9.01
CA ASP A 706 3.26 4.15 -8.66
C ASP A 706 3.53 5.49 -9.35
N PHE A 707 4.36 6.33 -8.73
CA PHE A 707 4.73 7.59 -9.34
C PHE A 707 6.13 8.04 -8.94
N SER A 708 6.75 8.84 -9.80
CA SER A 708 7.99 9.54 -9.52
C SER A 708 7.74 11.04 -9.55
N PHE A 709 8.44 11.78 -8.70
CA PHE A 709 8.35 13.23 -8.66
C PHE A 709 9.74 13.82 -8.46
N GLU A 710 10.09 14.84 -9.23
CA GLU A 710 11.36 15.52 -9.09
C GLU A 710 11.28 17.02 -9.36
N ALA A 711 12.22 17.75 -8.78
CA ALA A 711 12.43 19.16 -9.03
C ALA A 711 13.92 19.50 -8.91
N GLU A 712 14.35 20.49 -9.68
CA GLU A 712 15.60 21.19 -9.40
C GLU A 712 15.30 22.37 -8.48
N VAL A 713 16.04 22.46 -7.36
CA VAL A 713 15.85 23.42 -6.29
C VAL A 713 17.09 24.28 -6.16
N LEU A 714 16.90 25.60 -6.16
CA LEU A 714 17.92 26.58 -5.79
C LEU A 714 17.59 27.10 -4.38
N ALA A 715 18.23 26.50 -3.39
CA ALA A 715 18.16 26.90 -1.99
C ALA A 715 19.55 27.35 -1.52
N GLU A 716 19.65 28.54 -0.94
CA GLU A 716 20.91 29.11 -0.48
C GLU A 716 20.85 29.38 1.03
N HIS A 717 21.92 29.03 1.73
CA HIS A 717 22.07 29.37 3.14
C HIS A 717 22.02 30.87 3.34
N GLY A 718 21.27 31.34 4.34
CA GLY A 718 20.98 32.76 4.54
C GLY A 718 19.77 33.29 3.76
N ASN A 719 19.27 32.56 2.76
CA ASN A 719 18.13 32.96 1.93
C ASN A 719 16.87 32.14 2.21
N VAL A 720 17.00 30.83 2.47
CA VAL A 720 15.88 29.94 2.85
C VAL A 720 16.32 28.89 3.86
N ALA A 721 15.43 28.56 4.81
CA ALA A 721 15.70 27.54 5.83
C ALA A 721 15.86 26.15 5.19
N PHE A 722 14.90 25.74 4.36
CA PHE A 722 14.93 24.49 3.59
C PHE A 722 13.95 24.57 2.40
N ALA A 723 14.09 23.66 1.44
CA ALA A 723 13.12 23.49 0.36
C ALA A 723 13.17 22.09 -0.27
N GLY A 724 12.06 21.62 -0.84
CA GLY A 724 12.04 20.35 -1.55
C GLY A 724 10.66 19.87 -1.99
N LEU A 725 10.42 18.57 -1.84
CA LEU A 725 9.23 17.85 -2.31
C LEU A 725 8.37 17.41 -1.13
N ILE A 726 7.05 17.41 -1.31
CA ILE A 726 6.06 16.87 -0.39
C ILE A 726 5.22 15.80 -1.10
N PHE A 727 4.82 14.75 -0.38
CA PHE A 727 3.98 13.66 -0.87
C PHE A 727 3.17 13.03 0.28
N GLY A 728 2.15 12.24 -0.07
CA GLY A 728 1.25 11.59 0.91
C GLY A 728 0.54 12.57 1.85
N ARG A 729 0.41 13.84 1.45
CA ARG A 729 -0.15 14.89 2.32
C ARG A 729 -1.64 14.65 2.56
N LYS A 730 -2.00 14.57 3.84
CA LYS A 730 -3.38 14.38 4.34
C LYS A 730 -3.99 15.66 4.90
N SER A 731 -3.17 16.55 5.45
CA SER A 731 -3.58 17.83 6.02
C SER A 731 -2.47 18.88 5.87
N LEU A 732 -2.55 20.00 6.60
CA LEU A 732 -1.44 20.95 6.68
C LEU A 732 -0.27 20.42 7.52
N ASP A 733 -0.54 19.52 8.46
CA ASP A 733 0.42 19.08 9.47
C ASP A 733 0.72 17.57 9.40
N ALA A 734 0.00 16.82 8.56
CA ALA A 734 0.20 15.40 8.33
C ALA A 734 0.63 15.13 6.88
N PHE A 735 1.92 14.87 6.66
CA PHE A 735 2.52 14.68 5.34
C PHE A 735 3.92 14.06 5.40
N HIS A 736 4.45 13.64 4.24
CA HIS A 736 5.83 13.22 4.09
C HIS A 736 6.59 14.21 3.21
N ALA A 737 7.87 14.44 3.50
CA ALA A 737 8.67 15.40 2.76
C ALA A 737 10.11 14.90 2.53
N LEU A 738 10.63 15.23 1.36
CA LEU A 738 12.05 15.19 1.04
C LEU A 738 12.54 16.63 0.89
N PHE A 739 13.34 17.16 1.80
CA PHE A 739 13.78 18.56 1.73
C PHE A 739 15.28 18.72 1.93
N LEU A 740 15.82 19.73 1.26
CA LEU A 740 17.21 20.16 1.34
C LEU A 740 17.32 21.35 2.30
N SER A 741 18.12 21.17 3.34
CA SER A 741 18.70 22.23 4.15
C SER A 741 20.02 22.66 3.47
N PRO A 742 20.11 23.88 2.91
CA PRO A 742 21.17 24.24 1.99
C PRO A 742 22.55 24.33 2.69
N PRO A 743 23.65 24.00 1.98
CA PRO A 743 24.98 24.03 2.58
C PRO A 743 25.40 25.40 3.13
N GLY A 744 25.89 25.40 4.38
CA GLY A 744 26.40 26.59 5.06
C GLY A 744 27.81 27.00 4.65
N GLU A 745 28.42 27.90 5.42
CA GLU A 745 29.81 28.37 5.18
C GLU A 745 30.86 27.25 5.28
N ASN A 746 30.56 26.19 6.05
CA ASN A 746 31.38 24.99 6.17
C ASN A 746 31.29 24.06 4.94
N GLY A 747 30.48 24.40 3.93
CA GLY A 747 30.32 23.63 2.70
C GLY A 747 29.43 22.40 2.83
N LEU A 748 28.66 22.27 3.92
CA LEU A 748 27.82 21.10 4.18
C LEU A 748 26.36 21.49 4.39
N GLY A 749 25.47 20.82 3.67
CA GLY A 749 24.02 20.84 3.86
C GLY A 749 23.50 19.43 4.10
N TYR A 750 22.18 19.29 4.18
CA TYR A 750 21.53 18.01 4.49
C TYR A 750 20.27 17.82 3.65
N VAL A 751 20.03 16.58 3.24
CA VAL A 751 18.74 16.16 2.68
C VAL A 751 18.07 15.21 3.65
N ASP A 752 16.85 15.59 4.02
CA ASP A 752 16.05 14.91 5.01
C ASP A 752 14.82 14.28 4.36
N LEU A 753 14.58 13.00 4.66
CA LEU A 753 13.29 12.34 4.43
C LEU A 753 12.58 12.29 5.77
N ALA A 754 11.45 12.98 5.90
CA ALA A 754 10.73 13.08 7.16
C ALA A 754 9.22 12.86 6.99
N SER A 755 8.58 12.43 8.06
CA SER A 755 7.12 12.38 8.21
C SER A 755 6.69 13.32 9.31
N PHE A 756 5.79 14.22 8.98
CA PHE A 756 5.17 15.15 9.90
C PHE A 756 3.80 14.61 10.26
N TYR A 757 3.51 14.58 11.55
CA TYR A 757 2.19 14.17 12.08
C TYR A 757 1.48 15.35 12.75
N SER A 758 2.25 16.33 13.23
CA SER A 758 1.79 17.64 13.71
C SER A 758 2.90 18.68 13.52
N PRO A 759 2.67 19.98 13.81
CA PRO A 759 3.73 21.00 13.75
C PRO A 759 4.91 20.75 14.69
N SER A 760 4.72 19.94 15.74
CA SER A 760 5.74 19.63 16.75
C SER A 760 6.16 18.16 16.81
N GLU A 761 5.46 17.28 16.08
CA GLU A 761 5.72 15.84 16.08
C GLU A 761 6.06 15.40 14.65
N PHE A 762 7.32 15.01 14.45
CA PHE A 762 7.81 14.50 13.18
C PHE A 762 8.92 13.48 13.39
N ASP A 763 8.99 12.51 12.47
CA ASP A 763 10.05 11.52 12.40
C ASP A 763 10.98 11.85 11.23
N THR A 764 12.27 11.93 11.49
CA THR A 764 13.29 12.00 10.43
C THR A 764 13.77 10.60 10.11
N TRP A 765 13.31 10.05 8.99
CA TRP A 765 13.67 8.71 8.53
C TRP A 765 15.10 8.67 8.01
N ARG A 766 15.50 9.72 7.29
CA ARG A 766 16.81 9.79 6.63
C ARG A 766 17.37 11.19 6.81
N HIS A 767 18.65 11.27 7.16
CA HIS A 767 19.38 12.51 7.32
C HIS A 767 20.75 12.34 6.66
N ASN A 768 20.88 12.82 5.42
CA ASN A 768 22.07 12.57 4.60
C ASN A 768 22.81 13.87 4.29
N PRO A 769 24.13 13.94 4.49
CA PRO A 769 24.90 15.11 4.13
C PRO A 769 24.95 15.30 2.61
N VAL A 770 24.86 16.56 2.19
CA VAL A 770 25.04 16.98 0.80
C VAL A 770 26.15 18.03 0.75
N ALA A 771 27.15 17.77 -0.08
CA ALA A 771 28.29 18.66 -0.24
C ALA A 771 27.94 19.85 -1.14
N LYS A 772 28.53 21.00 -0.82
CA LYS A 772 28.51 22.18 -1.67
C LYS A 772 29.19 21.89 -3.03
N LYS A 773 28.57 22.33 -4.13
CA LYS A 773 29.10 22.12 -5.50
C LYS A 773 29.94 23.31 -5.97
N ASP A 774 31.01 23.06 -6.73
CA ASP A 774 31.81 24.11 -7.40
C ASP A 774 30.99 24.80 -8.51
N GLY A 775 30.24 25.84 -8.16
CA GLY A 775 29.29 26.52 -9.06
C GLY A 775 29.95 27.34 -10.17
N ARG A 776 29.64 27.04 -11.44
CA ARG A 776 30.04 27.89 -12.59
C ARG A 776 29.06 29.01 -12.96
N TYR A 777 27.83 29.07 -12.41
CA TYR A 777 26.89 30.18 -12.69
C TYR A 777 25.80 30.32 -11.59
N GLY A 778 25.78 31.45 -10.84
CA GLY A 778 24.56 32.03 -10.26
C GLY A 778 23.81 31.29 -9.14
N GLY A 779 24.51 30.56 -8.25
CA GLY A 779 23.90 29.77 -7.17
C GLY A 779 23.79 28.27 -7.52
N GLU A 780 23.69 27.40 -6.53
CA GLU A 780 23.79 25.93 -6.70
C GLU A 780 22.41 25.25 -6.82
N TRP A 781 22.14 24.64 -7.97
CA TRP A 781 20.92 23.85 -8.19
C TRP A 781 21.14 22.40 -7.74
N TYR A 782 20.21 21.89 -6.94
CA TYR A 782 20.16 20.50 -6.50
C TYR A 782 18.95 19.82 -7.12
N ARG A 783 19.14 18.65 -7.74
CA ARG A 783 18.01 17.84 -8.22
C ARG A 783 17.55 16.91 -7.10
N LEU A 784 16.33 17.10 -6.61
CA LEU A 784 15.69 16.19 -5.66
C LEU A 784 14.69 15.32 -6.40
N ARG A 785 14.68 14.02 -6.11
CA ARG A 785 13.75 13.08 -6.71
C ARG A 785 13.31 12.01 -5.72
N ILE A 786 12.03 11.68 -5.79
CA ILE A 786 11.43 10.51 -5.15
C ILE A 786 10.86 9.56 -6.21
N ASP A 787 11.02 8.26 -6.00
CA ASP A 787 10.30 7.22 -6.72
C ASP A 787 9.46 6.42 -5.73
N ILE A 788 8.14 6.44 -5.88
CA ILE A 788 7.20 5.70 -5.04
C ILE A 788 6.74 4.45 -5.79
N THR A 789 7.11 3.28 -5.27
CA THR A 789 6.79 1.96 -5.82
C THR A 789 6.14 1.10 -4.74
N GLY A 790 4.83 0.87 -4.80
CA GLY A 790 4.10 0.19 -3.73
C GLY A 790 4.12 0.97 -2.41
N ASN A 791 4.74 0.40 -1.38
CA ASN A 791 4.99 1.04 -0.08
C ASN A 791 6.44 1.54 0.08
N LEU A 792 7.26 1.48 -0.97
CA LEU A 792 8.67 1.89 -0.96
C LEU A 792 8.82 3.30 -1.54
N VAL A 793 9.71 4.08 -0.94
CA VAL A 793 10.14 5.40 -1.42
C VAL A 793 11.65 5.38 -1.62
N ASP A 794 12.10 5.47 -2.87
CA ASP A 794 13.51 5.66 -3.19
C ASP A 794 13.82 7.16 -3.33
N VAL A 795 14.91 7.58 -2.71
CA VAL A 795 15.38 8.97 -2.68
C VAL A 795 16.64 9.12 -3.51
N TRP A 796 16.64 10.16 -4.34
CA TRP A 796 17.77 10.52 -5.19
C TRP A 796 18.10 12.00 -5.06
N VAL A 797 19.39 12.29 -5.03
CA VAL A 797 19.93 13.66 -5.04
C VAL A 797 20.95 13.74 -6.16
N ASP A 798 20.74 14.65 -7.11
CA ASP A 798 21.65 14.87 -8.24
C ASP A 798 21.93 13.60 -9.07
N ASP A 799 20.87 12.83 -9.30
CA ASP A 799 20.88 11.52 -9.98
C ASP A 799 21.64 10.42 -9.22
N GLU A 800 22.11 10.68 -8.00
CA GLU A 800 22.72 9.69 -7.13
C GLU A 800 21.68 9.09 -6.18
N PHE A 801 21.67 7.75 -6.10
CA PHE A 801 20.85 7.04 -5.12
C PHE A 801 21.32 7.41 -3.72
N VAL A 802 20.37 7.76 -2.85
CA VAL A 802 20.63 8.04 -1.44
C VAL A 802 20.19 6.86 -0.60
N THR A 803 18.92 6.46 -0.71
CA THR A 803 18.33 5.43 0.17
C THR A 803 16.93 5.01 -0.28
N THR A 804 16.45 3.89 0.26
CA THR A 804 15.05 3.46 0.20
C THR A 804 14.45 3.49 1.61
N GLN A 805 13.23 4.00 1.75
CA GLN A 805 12.40 3.90 2.96
C GLN A 805 11.14 3.08 2.66
N GLU A 806 10.85 2.11 3.52
CA GLU A 806 9.61 1.35 3.49
C GLU A 806 8.57 1.97 4.44
N PHE A 807 7.35 2.19 3.97
CA PHE A 807 6.24 2.67 4.78
C PHE A 807 5.28 1.53 5.10
N ALA A 808 4.49 1.69 6.16
CA ALA A 808 3.58 0.64 6.65
C ALA A 808 2.56 0.16 5.61
N SER A 809 2.16 1.02 4.68
CA SER A 809 1.29 0.64 3.56
C SER A 809 1.35 1.68 2.44
N ARG A 810 0.83 1.31 1.27
CA ARG A 810 0.61 2.22 0.15
C ARG A 810 -0.35 3.37 0.51
N ASP A 811 -1.31 3.15 1.39
CA ASP A 811 -2.29 4.18 1.78
C ASP A 811 -1.67 5.34 2.54
N VAL A 812 -0.60 5.10 3.28
CA VAL A 812 0.19 6.16 3.95
C VAL A 812 0.77 7.12 2.91
N LEU A 813 1.32 6.58 1.83
CA LEU A 813 1.95 7.34 0.75
C LEU A 813 0.96 8.02 -0.22
N ARG A 814 -0.31 7.59 -0.21
CA ARG A 814 -1.36 8.20 -1.05
C ARG A 814 -1.79 9.54 -0.47
N GLY A 815 -1.95 10.55 -1.32
CA GLY A 815 -2.38 11.89 -0.91
C GLY A 815 -1.89 12.92 -1.92
N SER A 816 -2.08 14.20 -1.60
CA SER A 816 -1.53 15.26 -2.45
C SER A 816 0.01 15.28 -2.38
N PHE A 817 0.64 15.73 -3.45
CA PHE A 817 2.09 15.88 -3.59
C PHE A 817 2.41 17.21 -4.27
N GLY A 818 3.65 17.68 -4.15
CA GLY A 818 4.05 18.98 -4.67
C GLY A 818 5.32 19.53 -4.04
N LEU A 819 5.41 20.85 -3.88
CA LEU A 819 6.61 21.54 -3.39
C LEU A 819 6.44 22.01 -1.94
N ILE A 820 7.53 22.01 -1.19
CA ILE A 820 7.62 22.56 0.17
C ILE A 820 8.76 23.57 0.26
N MET A 821 8.56 24.65 1.03
CA MET A 821 9.62 25.57 1.42
C MET A 821 9.48 26.00 2.87
N GLY A 822 10.62 26.22 3.53
CA GLY A 822 10.69 26.91 4.82
C GLY A 822 10.67 28.43 4.66
N ASP A 823 10.84 29.16 5.77
CA ASP A 823 10.92 30.62 5.73
C ASP A 823 12.12 31.10 4.88
N GLY A 824 11.87 32.03 3.95
CA GLY A 824 12.85 32.62 3.05
C GLY A 824 12.40 32.72 1.59
N LYS A 825 13.37 32.65 0.67
CA LYS A 825 13.18 32.70 -0.79
C LYS A 825 13.88 31.53 -1.48
N VAL A 826 13.17 30.88 -2.39
CA VAL A 826 13.64 29.71 -3.13
C VAL A 826 13.21 29.79 -4.59
N LEU A 827 13.99 29.19 -5.49
CA LEU A 827 13.56 28.95 -6.87
C LEU A 827 13.47 27.45 -7.14
N PHE A 828 12.43 27.05 -7.86
CA PHE A 828 12.30 25.72 -8.43
C PHE A 828 12.30 25.80 -9.96
N ARG A 829 12.80 24.75 -10.62
CA ARG A 829 12.66 24.56 -12.07
C ARG A 829 12.61 23.08 -12.41
N ASN A 830 12.28 22.77 -13.66
CA ASN A 830 12.18 21.38 -14.14
C ASN A 830 11.33 20.49 -13.21
N VAL A 831 10.28 21.07 -12.61
CA VAL A 831 9.37 20.32 -11.73
C VAL A 831 8.56 19.38 -12.60
N ARG A 832 8.77 18.08 -12.45
CA ARG A 832 8.16 17.06 -13.31
C ARG A 832 7.75 15.83 -12.52
N TYR A 833 6.75 15.13 -13.05
CA TYR A 833 6.21 13.92 -12.46
C TYR A 833 6.04 12.84 -13.52
N LEU A 834 6.07 11.58 -13.07
CA LEU A 834 5.80 10.40 -13.86
C LEU A 834 4.74 9.61 -13.11
N SER A 835 3.54 9.46 -13.67
CA SER A 835 2.48 8.63 -13.10
C SER A 835 2.35 7.34 -13.91
N ARG A 836 2.39 6.19 -13.24
CA ARG A 836 2.23 4.87 -13.86
C ARG A 836 0.81 4.34 -13.66
N ASN A 837 0.41 3.40 -14.51
CA ASN A 837 -0.82 2.66 -14.31
C ASN A 837 -0.67 1.76 -13.05
N PRO A 838 -1.68 1.61 -12.19
CA PRO A 838 -1.62 0.72 -11.03
C PRO A 838 -1.19 -0.72 -11.33
N ARG A 839 -1.43 -1.21 -12.56
CA ARG A 839 -1.07 -2.57 -13.00
C ARG A 839 0.22 -2.61 -13.84
N ASP A 840 0.94 -1.51 -13.95
CA ASP A 840 2.17 -1.42 -14.73
C ASP A 840 3.37 -1.94 -13.93
N PRO A 841 3.91 -3.13 -14.25
CA PRO A 841 5.04 -3.70 -13.52
C PRO A 841 6.37 -3.04 -13.88
N SER A 842 6.40 -2.16 -14.89
CA SER A 842 7.63 -1.47 -15.27
C SER A 842 8.15 -0.58 -14.15
N GLY A 843 7.32 -0.18 -13.18
CA GLY A 843 7.76 0.56 -11.98
C GLY A 843 8.82 -0.21 -11.21
N VAL A 844 8.50 -1.46 -10.86
CA VAL A 844 9.39 -2.39 -10.16
C VAL A 844 10.62 -2.72 -11.01
N ILE A 845 10.42 -3.06 -12.28
CA ILE A 845 11.52 -3.41 -13.19
C ILE A 845 12.48 -2.22 -13.39
N ASP A 846 11.97 -1.03 -13.70
CA ASP A 846 12.78 0.17 -13.89
C ASP A 846 13.51 0.56 -12.59
N ARG A 847 12.91 0.29 -11.43
CA ARG A 847 13.52 0.49 -10.12
C ARG A 847 14.70 -0.46 -9.93
N GLU A 848 14.51 -1.76 -10.13
CA GLU A 848 15.57 -2.77 -10.03
C GLU A 848 16.77 -2.42 -10.92
N LEU A 849 16.51 -2.05 -12.17
CA LEU A 849 17.55 -1.63 -13.11
C LEU A 849 18.30 -0.38 -12.65
N ARG A 850 17.58 0.63 -12.14
CA ARG A 850 18.18 1.87 -11.63
C ARG A 850 19.04 1.63 -10.39
N LEU A 851 18.61 0.74 -9.51
CA LEU A 851 19.35 0.36 -8.32
C LEU A 851 20.51 -0.60 -8.61
N GLY A 852 20.61 -1.12 -9.85
CA GLY A 852 21.59 -2.15 -10.19
C GLY A 852 21.34 -3.47 -9.46
N ILE A 853 20.11 -3.70 -8.98
CA ILE A 853 19.71 -4.96 -8.34
C ILE A 853 19.62 -6.00 -9.45
N ASP A 854 20.62 -6.88 -9.52
CA ASP A 854 20.50 -8.10 -10.31
C ASP A 854 19.67 -9.10 -9.52
N THR A 855 18.37 -9.19 -9.81
CA THR A 855 17.44 -10.13 -9.19
C THR A 855 17.82 -11.59 -9.42
N THR A 856 18.63 -11.89 -10.45
CA THR A 856 19.17 -13.24 -10.64
C THR A 856 20.27 -13.58 -9.64
N LEU A 857 20.97 -12.58 -9.09
CA LEU A 857 21.89 -12.75 -7.96
C LEU A 857 21.14 -12.71 -6.63
N ALA A 858 20.17 -11.81 -6.44
CA ALA A 858 19.42 -11.73 -5.17
C ALA A 858 18.60 -13.01 -4.86
N THR A 859 18.15 -13.75 -5.87
CA THR A 859 17.46 -15.05 -5.70
C THR A 859 18.41 -16.24 -5.67
N ALA A 860 19.61 -16.14 -6.26
CA ALA A 860 20.66 -17.15 -6.13
C ALA A 860 21.43 -17.04 -4.79
N GLU A 861 21.50 -15.84 -4.22
CA GLU A 861 22.09 -15.53 -2.91
C GLU A 861 21.08 -15.68 -1.77
N ALA A 862 19.81 -15.95 -2.07
CA ALA A 862 18.81 -16.47 -1.13
C ALA A 862 18.99 -17.98 -0.89
N GLY A 863 20.13 -18.56 -1.29
CA GLY A 863 20.64 -19.76 -0.66
C GLY A 863 20.91 -19.47 0.81
N ASP A 864 20.20 -20.17 1.68
CA ASP A 864 20.17 -20.03 3.15
C ASP A 864 21.50 -20.18 3.88
N ASP A 865 22.59 -20.42 3.17
CA ASP A 865 23.91 -20.60 3.74
C ASP A 865 24.51 -19.24 4.12
N TRP A 866 24.19 -18.81 5.34
CA TRP A 866 24.99 -17.86 6.13
C TRP A 866 26.49 -18.24 6.16
N GLU A 867 26.86 -19.44 5.73
CA GLU A 867 28.18 -20.05 5.85
C GLU A 867 29.18 -19.67 4.74
N GLU A 868 28.77 -19.36 3.50
CA GLU A 868 29.73 -19.25 2.36
C GLU A 868 29.99 -17.84 1.76
N GLN A 869 29.25 -16.79 2.16
CA GLN A 869 29.47 -15.44 1.62
C GLN A 869 30.49 -14.62 2.44
N GLU A 870 31.79 -14.88 2.24
CA GLU A 870 32.87 -14.03 2.76
C GLU A 870 33.12 -12.75 1.92
N ASN A 871 32.46 -12.62 0.75
CA ASN A 871 32.58 -11.42 -0.10
C ASN A 871 31.40 -10.46 0.14
N PRO A 872 31.63 -9.28 0.74
CA PRO A 872 30.57 -8.30 0.98
C PRO A 872 30.01 -7.76 -0.35
N THR A 873 28.70 -7.58 -0.43
CA THR A 873 28.07 -6.82 -1.52
C THR A 873 28.70 -5.42 -1.55
N PRO A 874 29.18 -4.91 -2.69
CA PRO A 874 29.71 -3.55 -2.76
C PRO A 874 28.66 -2.55 -2.29
N SER A 875 29.06 -1.58 -1.46
CA SER A 875 28.14 -0.52 -1.04
C SER A 875 27.69 0.31 -2.25
N SER A 876 26.42 0.68 -2.28
CA SER A 876 25.91 1.56 -3.33
C SER A 876 26.26 2.99 -2.97
N ASN A 877 27.26 3.55 -3.65
CA ASN A 877 27.74 4.92 -3.41
C ASN A 877 28.20 5.16 -1.95
N GLY A 878 28.69 4.11 -1.26
CA GLY A 878 29.07 4.18 0.15
C GLY A 878 27.94 4.04 1.17
N SER A 879 26.69 3.88 0.71
CA SER A 879 25.53 3.49 1.53
C SER A 879 25.44 1.97 1.66
N TRP A 880 25.08 1.50 2.86
CA TRP A 880 24.92 0.08 3.16
C TRP A 880 23.47 -0.36 3.37
N VAL A 881 22.50 0.56 3.27
CA VAL A 881 21.07 0.25 3.52
C VAL A 881 20.58 -0.88 2.61
N GLY A 882 19.92 -1.87 3.21
CA GLY A 882 19.45 -3.09 2.55
C GLY A 882 20.54 -4.12 2.25
N LEU A 883 21.80 -3.78 2.51
CA LEU A 883 22.98 -4.63 2.25
C LEU A 883 23.61 -5.09 3.58
N ARG A 884 24.41 -6.15 3.50
CA ARG A 884 25.25 -6.62 4.62
C ARG A 884 26.62 -5.94 4.55
N PRO A 885 27.02 -5.14 5.57
CA PRO A 885 28.27 -4.42 5.52
C PRO A 885 29.46 -5.32 5.82
N ALA A 886 30.62 -5.01 5.24
CA ALA A 886 31.86 -5.74 5.54
C ALA A 886 32.23 -5.57 7.02
N PHE A 887 32.54 -6.64 7.76
CA PHE A 887 32.91 -6.51 9.17
C PHE A 887 34.14 -5.58 9.34
N PRO A 888 34.15 -4.65 10.32
CA PRO A 888 35.18 -3.63 10.43
C PRO A 888 36.59 -4.21 10.60
N ARG A 889 37.55 -3.59 9.91
CA ARG A 889 38.97 -3.94 9.97
C ARG A 889 39.66 -3.04 10.97
N VAL A 890 39.94 -3.61 12.14
CA VAL A 890 40.52 -2.88 13.26
C VAL A 890 41.94 -3.34 13.51
N LEU A 891 42.83 -2.42 13.88
CA LEU A 891 44.19 -2.71 14.31
C LEU A 891 44.19 -3.62 15.55
N ARG A 892 43.28 -3.36 16.48
CA ARG A 892 43.03 -4.16 17.70
C ARG A 892 41.69 -3.79 18.31
N TRP A 893 41.13 -4.71 19.09
CA TRP A 893 40.04 -4.46 20.01
C TRP A 893 40.57 -3.98 21.36
N VAL A 894 40.00 -2.90 21.89
CA VAL A 894 40.32 -2.36 23.23
C VAL A 894 39.28 -2.76 24.27
N GLN A 895 38.09 -3.18 23.82
CA GLN A 895 37.00 -3.70 24.64
C GLN A 895 36.23 -4.75 23.83
N ASP A 896 35.86 -5.87 24.49
CA ASP A 896 35.03 -6.98 23.99
C ASP A 896 35.30 -7.38 22.52
N GLU A 897 36.37 -8.16 22.29
CA GLU A 897 36.81 -8.62 20.96
C GLU A 897 35.67 -9.29 20.18
N ARG A 898 35.55 -8.93 18.91
CA ARG A 898 34.54 -9.48 17.99
C ARG A 898 35.15 -9.78 16.63
N ARG A 899 34.76 -10.88 15.99
CA ARG A 899 35.37 -11.33 14.71
C ARG A 899 34.43 -11.30 13.52
N SER A 900 33.12 -11.29 13.77
CA SER A 900 32.12 -11.25 12.70
C SER A 900 30.77 -10.71 13.17
N TRP A 901 29.90 -10.36 12.21
CA TRP A 901 28.50 -10.06 12.48
C TRP A 901 27.70 -11.28 12.99
N LYS A 902 28.20 -12.51 12.78
CA LYS A 902 27.54 -13.77 13.18
C LYS A 902 27.44 -13.94 14.69
N GLU A 903 28.39 -13.38 15.44
CA GLU A 903 28.42 -13.46 16.91
C GLU A 903 27.22 -12.78 17.60
N GLY A 904 26.31 -12.16 16.82
CA GLY A 904 25.08 -11.55 17.32
C GLY A 904 23.90 -11.71 16.38
N ALA A 905 23.84 -12.77 15.57
CA ALA A 905 22.81 -12.98 14.55
C ALA A 905 21.37 -13.04 15.09
N SER A 906 21.18 -13.27 16.40
CA SER A 906 19.85 -13.28 17.03
C SER A 906 19.37 -11.92 17.50
N HIS A 907 20.22 -10.89 17.46
CA HIS A 907 19.96 -9.58 18.05
C HIS A 907 20.21 -8.45 17.04
N PRO A 908 19.50 -7.32 17.17
CA PRO A 908 19.84 -6.11 16.41
C PRO A 908 21.23 -5.62 16.81
N GLN A 909 21.96 -5.06 15.83
CA GLN A 909 23.35 -4.61 16.05
C GLN A 909 23.52 -3.17 15.59
N LEU A 910 24.25 -2.37 16.36
CA LEU A 910 24.51 -0.96 16.08
C LEU A 910 26.00 -0.73 15.86
N MET A 911 26.39 -0.39 14.64
CA MET A 911 27.76 0.01 14.34
C MET A 911 27.91 1.53 14.45
N VAL A 912 28.94 1.99 15.17
CA VAL A 912 29.22 3.42 15.34
C VAL A 912 30.68 3.72 15.02
N LEU A 913 30.89 4.60 14.04
CA LEU A 913 32.19 5.15 13.67
C LEU A 913 32.31 6.55 14.28
N TRP A 914 33.37 6.80 15.06
CA TRP A 914 33.54 8.07 15.79
C TRP A 914 35.02 8.46 16.00
N SER A 915 35.28 9.68 16.47
CA SER A 915 36.62 10.13 16.88
C SER A 915 36.58 10.87 18.22
N CYS A 916 37.70 10.89 18.94
CA CYS A 916 37.79 11.62 20.22
C CYS A 916 37.44 13.10 20.07
N GLU A 917 37.95 13.79 19.05
CA GLU A 917 37.62 15.21 18.84
C GLU A 917 36.13 15.44 18.57
N GLN A 918 35.49 14.53 17.84
CA GLN A 918 34.07 14.62 17.57
C GLN A 918 33.26 14.34 18.84
N ASN A 919 33.66 13.37 19.66
CA ASN A 919 32.98 13.03 20.90
C ASN A 919 33.06 14.17 21.94
N ASP A 920 34.16 14.92 21.96
CA ASP A 920 34.30 16.11 22.83
C ASP A 920 33.32 17.24 22.47
N VAL A 921 32.80 17.26 21.24
CA VAL A 921 31.85 18.27 20.75
C VAL A 921 30.41 17.76 20.78
N ILE A 922 30.23 16.45 20.59
CA ILE A 922 28.95 15.75 20.53
C ILE A 922 29.09 14.48 21.38
N ALA A 923 28.42 14.43 22.54
CA ALA A 923 28.59 13.37 23.55
C ALA A 923 27.97 12.02 23.12
N VAL A 924 28.62 11.33 22.17
CA VAL A 924 28.19 10.03 21.62
C VAL A 924 28.29 8.93 22.68
N ASP A 925 29.32 8.97 23.52
CA ASP A 925 29.50 8.03 24.63
C ASP A 925 28.32 8.04 25.61
N GLY A 926 27.91 9.23 26.06
CA GLY A 926 26.77 9.39 26.97
C GLY A 926 25.47 8.83 26.37
N TRP A 927 25.23 9.12 25.09
CA TRP A 927 24.09 8.61 24.35
C TRP A 927 24.10 7.09 24.20
N LEU A 928 25.21 6.50 23.76
CA LEU A 928 25.27 5.05 23.54
C LEU A 928 25.12 4.26 24.83
N ASN A 929 25.64 4.74 25.96
CA ASN A 929 25.44 4.09 27.26
C ASN A 929 23.98 4.10 27.69
N ASP A 930 23.26 5.19 27.43
CA ASP A 930 21.84 5.29 27.73
C ASP A 930 21.02 4.38 26.82
N LEU A 931 21.34 4.37 25.52
CA LEU A 931 20.73 3.48 24.53
C LEU A 931 20.94 2.00 24.88
N ALA A 932 22.17 1.61 25.24
CA ALA A 932 22.49 0.24 25.65
C ALA A 932 21.68 -0.20 26.87
N ARG A 933 21.47 0.70 27.84
CA ARG A 933 20.66 0.42 29.03
C ARG A 933 19.17 0.33 28.69
N GLN A 934 18.68 1.23 27.84
CA GLN A 934 17.27 1.26 27.45
C GLN A 934 16.85 -0.01 26.69
N TYR A 935 17.76 -0.60 25.90
CA TYR A 935 17.49 -1.75 25.04
C TYR A 935 18.22 -3.03 25.48
N GLU A 936 18.56 -3.12 26.77
CA GLU A 936 19.22 -4.30 27.36
C GLU A 936 18.36 -5.57 27.21
N GLU A 937 17.04 -5.47 27.41
CA GLU A 937 16.09 -6.60 27.27
C GLU A 937 16.00 -7.15 25.85
N ILE A 938 16.27 -6.33 24.84
CA ILE A 938 16.31 -6.74 23.43
C ILE A 938 17.70 -7.26 23.03
N GLY A 939 18.70 -7.08 23.89
CA GLY A 939 20.08 -7.47 23.64
C GLY A 939 20.75 -6.67 22.53
N LEU A 940 20.46 -5.37 22.40
CA LEU A 940 21.09 -4.51 21.38
C LEU A 940 22.63 -4.56 21.48
N LEU A 941 23.30 -5.05 20.43
CA LEU A 941 24.75 -5.18 20.42
C LEU A 941 25.42 -3.98 19.75
N ILE A 942 26.25 -3.25 20.48
CA ILE A 942 26.93 -2.04 19.98
C ILE A 942 28.38 -2.38 19.59
N VAL A 943 28.75 -2.04 18.35
CA VAL A 943 30.10 -2.22 17.77
C VAL A 943 30.67 -0.85 17.41
N ASN A 944 31.66 -0.41 18.18
CA ASN A 944 32.29 0.89 18.01
C ASN A 944 33.62 0.77 17.30
N VAL A 945 33.86 1.67 16.34
CA VAL A 945 35.16 1.80 15.67
C VAL A 945 35.63 3.25 15.78
N VAL A 946 36.75 3.44 16.51
CA VAL A 946 37.31 4.76 16.76
C VAL A 946 38.44 5.07 15.78
N SER A 947 38.44 6.31 15.28
CA SER A 947 39.51 6.82 14.44
C SER A 947 40.85 6.83 15.18
N ASN A 948 41.88 6.34 14.51
CA ASN A 948 43.25 6.40 14.98
C ASN A 948 44.00 7.68 14.49
N TYR A 949 43.29 8.68 13.95
CA TYR A 949 43.88 9.84 13.26
C TYR A 949 44.55 10.88 14.19
N ASN A 950 44.25 10.91 15.49
CA ASN A 950 44.70 12.01 16.38
C ASN A 950 45.15 11.63 17.80
N SER A 951 45.49 10.37 18.09
CA SER A 951 45.96 9.98 19.42
C SER A 951 47.35 10.53 19.81
N GLY A 952 47.82 11.62 19.17
CA GLY A 952 49.15 12.19 19.37
C GLY A 952 49.31 13.71 19.22
N GLN A 953 48.33 14.51 18.77
CA GLN A 953 48.57 15.97 18.55
C GLN A 953 47.57 16.96 19.16
N SER A 954 46.31 16.59 19.43
CA SER A 954 45.27 17.50 19.95
C SER A 954 44.99 17.33 21.45
N SER A 955 45.06 16.11 21.99
CA SER A 955 44.72 15.82 23.40
C SER A 955 45.88 15.28 24.25
N GLY A 956 47.00 14.88 23.63
CA GLY A 956 48.14 14.27 24.32
C GLY A 956 47.86 12.91 24.98
N LYS A 957 46.68 12.30 24.74
CA LYS A 957 46.21 11.05 25.37
C LYS A 957 45.96 9.97 24.32
N SER A 958 46.35 8.73 24.64
CA SER A 958 46.01 7.55 23.83
C SER A 958 44.50 7.26 23.85
N VAL A 959 43.97 6.54 22.84
CA VAL A 959 42.57 6.08 22.84
C VAL A 959 42.23 5.34 24.13
N ASP A 960 43.12 4.47 24.63
CA ASP A 960 42.93 3.73 25.89
C ASP A 960 42.82 4.66 27.11
N GLU A 961 43.48 5.82 27.08
CA GLU A 961 43.38 6.81 28.15
C GLU A 961 42.11 7.65 28.02
N TYR A 962 41.66 7.94 26.80
CA TYR A 962 40.41 8.65 26.55
C TYR A 962 39.19 7.86 27.03
N LEU A 963 39.16 6.54 26.78
CA LEU A 963 38.07 5.65 27.18
C LEU A 963 37.91 5.52 28.71
N LYS A 964 38.94 5.86 29.50
CA LYS A 964 38.83 5.87 30.97
C LYS A 964 37.92 6.98 31.50
N SER A 965 37.85 8.11 30.79
CA SER A 965 36.96 9.23 31.14
C SER A 965 35.66 9.25 30.33
N HIS A 966 35.63 8.55 29.19
CA HIS A 966 34.49 8.45 28.27
C HIS A 966 34.22 6.98 27.95
N PRO A 967 33.59 6.22 28.88
CA PRO A 967 33.33 4.80 28.65
C PRO A 967 32.33 4.60 27.52
N PHE A 968 32.60 3.67 26.61
CA PHE A 968 31.66 3.24 25.56
C PHE A 968 31.12 1.84 25.87
N PRO A 969 29.85 1.54 25.56
CA PRO A 969 29.29 0.20 25.72
C PRO A 969 29.71 -0.74 24.58
N GLY A 970 29.66 -2.05 24.84
CA GLY A 970 29.88 -3.09 23.82
C GLY A 970 31.32 -3.18 23.31
N SER A 971 31.50 -3.64 22.07
CA SER A 971 32.82 -3.81 21.47
C SER A 971 33.41 -2.47 21.05
N VAL A 972 34.71 -2.24 21.28
CA VAL A 972 35.42 -1.03 20.82
C VAL A 972 36.71 -1.44 20.12
N GLY A 973 36.82 -1.13 18.84
CA GLY A 973 37.99 -1.39 18.00
C GLY A 973 38.65 -0.11 17.50
N VAL A 974 39.97 -0.11 17.39
CA VAL A 974 40.75 1.01 16.84
C VAL A 974 40.97 0.77 15.35
N ASP A 975 40.61 1.71 14.49
CA ASP A 975 40.69 1.52 13.03
C ASP A 975 42.12 1.23 12.54
N GLU A 976 42.26 0.34 11.54
CA GLU A 976 43.53 -0.01 10.91
C GLU A 976 43.99 1.11 9.97
N TRP A 977 45.22 1.60 10.09
CA TRP A 977 45.78 2.59 9.14
C TRP A 977 46.23 1.92 7.83
N ASP A 978 46.10 2.66 6.73
CA ASP A 978 46.85 2.37 5.51
C ASP A 978 47.78 3.53 5.14
N ASP A 979 48.79 3.21 4.32
CA ASP A 979 49.81 4.15 3.89
C ASP A 979 49.32 5.16 2.83
N GLU A 980 48.03 5.15 2.45
CA GLU A 980 47.52 5.79 1.22
C GLU A 980 46.65 7.05 1.41
N GLY A 981 46.46 7.58 2.63
CA GLY A 981 45.68 8.82 2.75
C GLY A 981 45.32 9.35 4.12
N GLY A 982 45.85 8.77 5.22
CA GLY A 982 45.62 9.29 6.57
C GLY A 982 44.19 9.10 7.11
N VAL A 983 43.30 8.42 6.40
CA VAL A 983 42.00 7.97 6.91
C VAL A 983 42.06 6.45 6.99
N GLY A 984 41.74 5.87 8.16
CA GLY A 984 41.85 4.43 8.37
C GLY A 984 40.94 3.60 7.44
N ARG A 985 41.25 2.31 7.31
CA ARG A 985 40.64 1.40 6.32
C ARG A 985 39.15 1.25 6.52
N THR A 986 38.69 0.99 7.75
CA THR A 986 37.25 0.91 8.02
C THR A 986 36.58 2.24 7.68
N PHE A 987 37.19 3.37 8.04
CA PHE A 987 36.62 4.69 7.75
C PHE A 987 36.51 4.95 6.24
N ARG A 988 37.41 4.41 5.44
CA ARG A 988 37.35 4.45 3.96
C ARG A 988 36.27 3.51 3.42
N ASP A 989 36.26 2.26 3.86
CA ASP A 989 35.29 1.23 3.44
C ASP A 989 33.85 1.67 3.75
N TYR A 990 33.70 2.38 4.87
CA TYR A 990 32.47 3.02 5.30
C TYR A 990 32.43 4.52 4.97
N SER A 991 33.06 4.95 3.88
CA SER A 991 32.88 6.27 3.24
C SER A 991 32.71 7.45 4.21
N VAL A 992 33.48 7.50 5.31
CA VAL A 992 33.32 8.50 6.38
C VAL A 992 33.60 9.90 5.87
N ALA A 993 34.45 10.06 4.85
CA ALA A 993 34.66 11.34 4.18
C ALA A 993 33.37 11.94 3.60
N ARG A 994 32.41 11.08 3.19
CA ARG A 994 31.09 11.50 2.71
C ARG A 994 30.10 11.68 3.88
N PHE A 995 29.96 10.67 4.73
CA PHE A 995 28.90 10.62 5.75
C PHE A 995 29.25 11.36 7.04
N GLN A 996 30.51 11.73 7.22
CA GLN A 996 31.08 12.39 8.39
C GLN A 996 30.93 11.58 9.69
N LEU A 997 31.40 12.15 10.80
CA LEU A 997 31.33 11.54 12.12
C LEU A 997 30.35 12.29 13.02
N PRO A 998 29.61 11.59 13.90
CA PRO A 998 29.58 10.13 14.01
C PRO A 998 28.75 9.52 12.87
N ARG A 999 29.22 8.40 12.31
CA ARG A 999 28.45 7.59 11.34
C ARG A 999 27.87 6.38 12.06
N VAL A 1000 26.55 6.20 11.96
CA VAL A 1000 25.83 5.15 12.67
C VAL A 1000 25.10 4.25 11.66
N LEU A 1001 25.15 2.93 11.87
CA LEU A 1001 24.43 1.94 11.07
C LEU A 1001 23.70 0.97 12.01
N LEU A 1002 22.40 0.81 11.85
CA LEU A 1002 21.57 -0.18 12.53
C LEU A 1002 21.37 -1.38 11.61
N LEU A 1003 21.79 -2.54 12.09
CA LEU A 1003 21.66 -3.83 11.42
C LEU A 1003 20.49 -4.60 12.04
N ASP A 1004 19.67 -5.18 11.17
CA ASP A 1004 18.65 -6.17 11.53
C ASP A 1004 19.30 -7.48 11.99
N VAL A 1005 18.49 -8.39 12.51
CA VAL A 1005 18.89 -9.75 12.90
C VAL A 1005 19.38 -10.58 11.70
N ASP A 1006 18.99 -10.22 10.47
CA ASP A 1006 19.52 -10.85 9.25
C ASP A 1006 20.89 -10.29 8.78
N GLY A 1007 21.44 -9.33 9.54
CA GLY A 1007 22.70 -8.66 9.28
C GLY A 1007 22.66 -7.55 8.23
N LYS A 1008 21.49 -7.27 7.62
CA LYS A 1008 21.34 -6.17 6.67
C LYS A 1008 21.13 -4.85 7.42
N VAL A 1009 21.68 -3.77 6.88
CA VAL A 1009 21.47 -2.43 7.45
C VAL A 1009 20.06 -1.97 7.15
N VAL A 1010 19.28 -1.70 8.20
CA VAL A 1010 17.92 -1.16 8.10
C VAL A 1010 17.87 0.35 8.24
N TRP A 1011 18.90 0.95 8.83
CA TRP A 1011 19.03 2.40 8.95
C TRP A 1011 20.51 2.80 9.02
N GLU A 1012 20.86 3.93 8.41
CA GLU A 1012 22.16 4.58 8.63
C GLU A 1012 22.01 6.10 8.55
N GLY A 1013 22.88 6.81 9.27
CA GLY A 1013 22.86 8.28 9.30
C GLY A 1013 23.65 8.86 10.47
N ALA A 1014 23.53 10.18 10.64
CA ALA A 1014 23.98 10.86 11.86
C ALA A 1014 22.88 10.80 12.93
N PRO A 1015 23.23 10.79 14.24
CA PRO A 1015 22.25 10.72 15.32
C PRO A 1015 21.44 12.01 15.51
N GLY A 1016 21.77 13.11 14.81
CA GLY A 1016 20.98 14.35 14.81
C GLY A 1016 21.34 15.37 15.89
N PHE A 1017 22.44 15.18 16.60
CA PHE A 1017 22.80 16.01 17.75
C PHE A 1017 23.38 17.38 17.38
N SER A 1018 23.02 18.40 18.18
CA SER A 1018 23.58 19.75 18.05
C SER A 1018 24.96 19.82 18.72
N LYS A 1019 25.82 20.67 18.17
CA LYS A 1019 27.13 20.95 18.79
C LYS A 1019 26.94 21.63 20.14
N ALA A 1020 27.70 21.19 21.14
CA ALA A 1020 27.78 21.80 22.48
C ALA A 1020 26.52 21.69 23.37
N ILE A 1021 25.51 20.92 22.96
CA ILE A 1021 24.42 20.48 23.84
C ILE A 1021 24.82 19.12 24.40
N GLY A 1022 24.86 18.97 25.72
CA GLY A 1022 25.23 17.70 26.37
C GLY A 1022 24.08 16.69 26.39
N TRP A 1023 24.40 15.39 26.35
CA TRP A 1023 23.42 14.31 26.60
C TRP A 1023 22.96 14.32 28.08
N PRO A 1024 21.66 14.12 28.43
CA PRO A 1024 20.55 13.59 27.63
C PRO A 1024 19.55 14.63 27.07
N GLN A 1025 19.98 15.86 26.79
CA GLN A 1025 19.04 16.95 26.44
C GLN A 1025 18.51 16.93 25.00
N GLU A 1026 18.81 15.90 24.19
CA GLU A 1026 18.40 15.78 22.79
C GLU A 1026 17.83 14.39 22.47
N SER A 1027 16.93 14.29 21.49
CA SER A 1027 16.48 13.02 20.93
C SER A 1027 17.38 12.62 19.75
N SER A 1028 17.54 11.30 19.53
CA SER A 1028 18.33 10.76 18.42
C SER A 1028 17.43 10.34 17.26
N PHE A 1029 17.88 10.59 16.01
CA PHE A 1029 17.20 10.10 14.81
C PHE A 1029 17.21 8.57 14.66
N LEU A 1030 18.03 7.84 15.43
CA LEU A 1030 18.07 6.37 15.44
C LEU A 1030 16.88 5.74 16.17
N GLN A 1031 16.33 6.44 17.17
CA GLN A 1031 15.41 5.87 18.15
C GLN A 1031 14.20 5.20 17.48
N LYS A 1032 13.52 5.94 16.60
CA LYS A 1032 12.34 5.46 15.88
C LYS A 1032 12.63 4.28 14.95
N PRO A 1033 13.67 4.31 14.09
CA PRO A 1033 14.09 3.13 13.32
C PRO A 1033 14.34 1.87 14.15
N LEU A 1034 14.91 2.01 15.36
CA LEU A 1034 15.15 0.87 16.25
C LEU A 1034 13.83 0.33 16.84
N GLU A 1035 12.92 1.21 17.27
CA GLU A 1035 11.59 0.83 17.75
C GLU A 1035 10.76 0.12 16.66
N ASP A 1036 10.80 0.64 15.44
CA ASP A 1036 10.12 0.04 14.29
C ASP A 1036 10.71 -1.33 13.95
N LEU A 1037 12.04 -1.50 14.03
CA LEU A 1037 12.69 -2.79 13.87
C LEU A 1037 12.21 -3.81 14.92
N ILE A 1038 12.16 -3.39 16.20
CA ILE A 1038 11.69 -4.22 17.31
C ILE A 1038 10.25 -4.66 17.11
N ALA A 1039 9.38 -3.73 16.72
CA ALA A 1039 7.97 -4.00 16.46
C ALA A 1039 7.79 -4.92 15.23
N ARG A 1040 8.47 -4.61 14.12
CA ARG A 1040 8.39 -5.36 12.87
C ARG A 1040 8.80 -6.82 13.04
N ARG A 1041 9.88 -7.07 13.79
CA ARG A 1041 10.40 -8.43 14.07
C ARG A 1041 9.78 -9.07 15.32
N ARG A 1042 8.86 -8.36 16.00
CA ARG A 1042 8.28 -8.76 17.29
C ARG A 1042 9.33 -9.22 18.30
N LEU A 1043 10.46 -8.54 18.41
CA LEU A 1043 11.62 -9.01 19.19
C LEU A 1043 11.28 -9.22 20.68
N ASN A 1044 10.39 -8.41 21.24
CA ASN A 1044 9.88 -8.57 22.61
C ASN A 1044 9.20 -9.92 22.85
N GLU A 1045 8.63 -10.54 21.82
CA GLU A 1045 7.92 -11.82 21.90
C GLU A 1045 8.81 -12.96 21.40
N LEU A 1046 9.61 -12.68 20.36
CA LEU A 1046 10.48 -13.65 19.73
C LEU A 1046 11.66 -14.07 20.62
N LEU A 1047 12.34 -13.13 21.29
CA LEU A 1047 13.51 -13.48 22.10
C LEU A 1047 13.15 -14.40 23.27
N PRO A 1048 12.09 -14.12 24.08
CA PRO A 1048 11.62 -15.08 25.07
C PRO A 1048 11.11 -16.39 24.48
N TRP A 1049 10.55 -16.37 23.26
CA TRP A 1049 10.16 -17.60 22.57
C TRP A 1049 11.38 -18.45 22.17
N LEU A 1050 12.47 -17.84 21.69
CA LEU A 1050 13.70 -18.54 21.33
C LEU A 1050 14.34 -19.22 22.54
N GLU A 1051 14.36 -18.54 23.70
CA GLU A 1051 14.86 -19.12 24.95
C GLU A 1051 14.02 -20.34 25.36
N ARG A 1052 12.68 -20.19 25.40
CA ARG A 1052 11.77 -21.32 25.68
C ARG A 1052 11.95 -22.46 24.67
N TRP A 1053 12.12 -22.16 23.39
CA TRP A 1053 12.35 -23.17 22.36
C TRP A 1053 13.64 -23.94 22.59
N GLN A 1054 14.73 -23.25 22.93
CA GLN A 1054 16.02 -23.89 23.24
C GLN A 1054 15.96 -24.73 24.52
N GLU A 1055 15.28 -24.25 25.55
CA GLU A 1055 15.06 -25.02 26.79
C GLU A 1055 14.29 -26.31 26.52
N GLN A 1056 13.24 -26.26 25.69
CA GLN A 1056 12.44 -27.43 25.36
C GLN A 1056 13.16 -28.40 24.41
N THR A 1057 13.85 -27.90 23.39
CA THR A 1057 14.51 -28.75 22.38
C THR A 1057 15.93 -29.19 22.74
N GLY A 1058 16.56 -28.55 23.73
CA GLY A 1058 17.89 -28.92 24.24
C GLY A 1058 17.91 -30.10 25.23
N THR A 1059 16.74 -30.61 25.61
CA THR A 1059 16.59 -31.78 26.48
C THR A 1059 16.58 -33.09 25.66
N THR A 1060 17.07 -34.20 26.24
CA THR A 1060 17.01 -35.53 25.60
C THR A 1060 15.55 -35.96 25.39
N ASP A 1061 15.26 -36.72 24.32
CA ASP A 1061 13.91 -37.14 23.87
C ASP A 1061 12.94 -37.66 24.96
N ALA A 1062 13.45 -38.14 26.10
CA ALA A 1062 12.65 -38.67 27.22
C ALA A 1062 12.15 -37.62 28.23
N ALA A 1063 12.55 -36.34 28.09
CA ALA A 1063 12.24 -35.26 29.05
C ALA A 1063 11.54 -34.02 28.43
N MET A 1064 11.14 -34.10 27.15
CA MET A 1064 10.44 -33.00 26.46
C MET A 1064 9.00 -32.85 26.96
N ASP A 1065 8.63 -31.65 27.42
CA ASP A 1065 7.23 -31.35 27.79
C ASP A 1065 6.45 -30.93 26.55
N PHE A 1066 5.65 -31.85 26.04
CA PHE A 1066 4.88 -31.62 24.83
C PHE A 1066 3.58 -30.84 25.05
N GLU A 1067 3.06 -30.80 26.27
CA GLU A 1067 1.95 -29.90 26.60
C GLU A 1067 2.39 -28.44 26.44
N GLU A 1068 3.69 -28.16 26.66
CA GLU A 1068 4.31 -26.86 26.42
C GLU A 1068 4.83 -26.68 24.97
N LEU A 1069 5.42 -27.72 24.37
CA LEU A 1069 5.98 -27.65 23.01
C LEU A 1069 4.91 -27.37 21.93
N ILE A 1070 3.74 -27.98 22.02
CA ILE A 1070 2.71 -27.85 20.97
C ILE A 1070 2.15 -26.42 20.88
N PRO A 1071 1.74 -25.75 21.97
CA PRO A 1071 1.44 -24.32 21.95
C PRO A 1071 2.60 -23.47 21.42
N LEU A 1072 3.84 -23.78 21.81
CA LEU A 1072 5.03 -23.07 21.37
C LEU A 1072 5.25 -23.16 19.84
N LEU A 1073 4.96 -24.32 19.24
CA LEU A 1073 4.91 -24.48 17.78
C LEU A 1073 3.82 -23.59 17.15
N GLY A 1074 2.64 -23.50 17.77
CA GLY A 1074 1.55 -22.62 17.32
C GLY A 1074 1.94 -21.14 17.33
N GLU A 1075 2.64 -20.69 18.38
CA GLU A 1075 3.17 -19.32 18.48
C GLU A 1075 4.14 -18.99 17.32
N ALA A 1076 4.93 -19.98 16.87
CA ALA A 1076 5.92 -19.80 15.80
C ALA A 1076 5.32 -19.31 14.47
N LYS A 1077 4.03 -19.56 14.23
CA LYS A 1077 3.30 -19.07 13.05
C LYS A 1077 3.29 -17.54 12.97
N GLY A 1078 3.38 -16.86 14.12
CA GLY A 1078 3.39 -15.41 14.21
C GLY A 1078 4.76 -14.75 13.97
N PHE A 1079 5.83 -15.53 13.83
CA PHE A 1079 7.20 -15.02 13.65
C PHE A 1079 7.71 -15.22 12.22
N ASP A 1080 8.68 -14.38 11.87
CA ASP A 1080 9.37 -14.37 10.60
C ASP A 1080 10.25 -15.62 10.48
N GLY A 1081 10.14 -16.36 9.37
CA GLY A 1081 11.00 -17.53 9.07
C GLY A 1081 12.46 -17.18 8.76
N ILE A 1082 12.99 -16.04 9.21
CA ILE A 1082 14.41 -15.68 9.02
C ILE A 1082 15.29 -16.49 9.95
N PHE A 1083 14.82 -16.76 11.16
CA PHE A 1083 15.53 -17.56 12.15
C PHE A 1083 15.43 -19.04 11.78
N PRO A 1084 16.56 -19.78 11.70
CA PRO A 1084 16.53 -21.22 11.44
C PRO A 1084 15.64 -21.99 12.42
N THR A 1085 15.66 -21.59 13.70
CA THR A 1085 14.83 -22.17 14.77
C THR A 1085 13.33 -21.92 14.57
N VAL A 1086 12.93 -20.72 14.16
CA VAL A 1086 11.53 -20.42 13.82
C VAL A 1086 11.07 -21.24 12.63
N ARG A 1087 11.90 -21.37 11.58
CA ARG A 1087 11.57 -22.22 10.42
C ARG A 1087 11.43 -23.68 10.77
N GLU A 1088 12.31 -24.17 11.61
CA GLU A 1088 12.23 -25.54 12.13
C GLU A 1088 10.90 -25.74 12.88
N ALA A 1089 10.54 -24.84 13.78
CA ALA A 1089 9.26 -24.88 14.49
C ALA A 1089 8.06 -24.78 13.53
N GLN A 1090 8.08 -23.89 12.55
CA GLN A 1090 7.03 -23.74 11.54
C GLN A 1090 6.89 -24.99 10.66
N ALA A 1091 8.01 -25.62 10.29
CA ALA A 1091 8.00 -26.87 9.53
C ALA A 1091 7.36 -28.01 10.35
N ARG A 1092 7.76 -28.14 11.62
CA ARG A 1092 7.17 -29.09 12.57
C ARG A 1092 5.67 -28.83 12.77
N LEU A 1093 5.25 -27.57 12.95
CA LEU A 1093 3.82 -27.21 13.04
C LEU A 1093 3.07 -27.64 11.77
N LYS A 1094 3.64 -27.36 10.60
CA LYS A 1094 3.03 -27.69 9.30
C LYS A 1094 2.86 -29.19 9.11
N ASP A 1095 3.78 -30.02 9.60
CA ASP A 1095 3.63 -31.48 9.56
C ASP A 1095 2.43 -31.92 10.39
N ILE A 1096 2.24 -31.35 11.60
CA ILE A 1096 1.06 -31.61 12.44
C ILE A 1096 -0.22 -31.14 11.74
N GLU A 1097 -0.26 -29.89 11.26
CA GLU A 1097 -1.41 -29.33 10.55
C GLU A 1097 -1.78 -30.18 9.32
N SER A 1098 -0.78 -30.73 8.61
CA SER A 1098 -1.00 -31.65 7.48
C SER A 1098 -1.65 -32.96 7.91
N LEU A 1099 -1.23 -33.55 9.04
CA LEU A 1099 -1.85 -34.75 9.58
C LEU A 1099 -3.31 -34.50 10.02
N LEU A 1100 -3.59 -33.32 10.59
CA LEU A 1100 -4.92 -32.90 11.01
C LEU A 1100 -5.84 -32.55 9.82
N GLY A 1101 -5.27 -32.01 8.75
CA GLY A 1101 -5.99 -31.63 7.53
C GLY A 1101 -6.58 -32.81 6.74
N ASP A 1102 -5.99 -34.01 6.84
CA ASP A 1102 -6.52 -35.25 6.27
C ASP A 1102 -6.55 -36.38 7.30
N LEU A 1103 -7.35 -36.16 8.35
CA LEU A 1103 -7.52 -37.11 9.44
C LEU A 1103 -7.99 -38.51 9.00
N GLU A 1104 -8.71 -38.64 7.88
CA GLU A 1104 -9.12 -39.96 7.38
C GLU A 1104 -7.93 -40.76 6.84
N ALA A 1105 -7.09 -40.14 6.02
CA ALA A 1105 -5.86 -40.77 5.52
C ALA A 1105 -4.88 -41.07 6.67
N THR A 1106 -4.72 -40.11 7.60
CA THR A 1106 -3.91 -40.27 8.81
C THR A 1106 -4.42 -41.44 9.65
N THR A 1107 -5.73 -41.53 9.87
CA THR A 1107 -6.35 -42.67 10.60
C THR A 1107 -6.06 -44.00 9.91
N ALA A 1108 -6.18 -44.06 8.59
CA ALA A 1108 -5.87 -45.28 7.83
C ALA A 1108 -4.37 -45.65 7.92
N GLN A 1109 -3.47 -44.68 7.96
CA GLN A 1109 -2.04 -44.92 8.17
C GLN A 1109 -1.76 -45.44 9.58
N VAL A 1110 -2.26 -44.77 10.62
CA VAL A 1110 -2.10 -45.18 12.02
C VAL A 1110 -2.63 -46.61 12.25
N VAL A 1111 -3.79 -46.95 11.69
CA VAL A 1111 -4.38 -48.30 11.76
C VAL A 1111 -3.49 -49.34 11.06
N ARG A 1112 -2.90 -49.01 9.89
CA ARG A 1112 -1.96 -49.90 9.18
C ARG A 1112 -0.72 -50.23 10.01
N HIS A 1113 -0.25 -49.29 10.82
CA HIS A 1113 0.89 -49.48 11.72
C HIS A 1113 0.52 -50.11 13.07
N GLY A 1114 -0.77 -50.34 13.35
CA GLY A 1114 -1.24 -50.86 14.64
C GLY A 1114 -1.00 -49.90 15.81
N ALA A 1115 -1.00 -48.60 15.51
CA ALA A 1115 -0.65 -47.51 16.43
C ALA A 1115 -1.88 -46.68 16.86
N GLU A 1116 -3.10 -47.24 16.82
CA GLU A 1116 -4.36 -46.52 17.04
C GLU A 1116 -4.43 -45.61 18.30
N PRO A 1117 -3.78 -45.91 19.43
CA PRO A 1117 -3.66 -44.98 20.55
C PRO A 1117 -3.10 -43.59 20.22
N SER A 1118 -2.31 -43.44 19.16
CA SER A 1118 -1.75 -42.13 18.79
C SER A 1118 -2.80 -41.15 18.23
N LEU A 1119 -3.98 -41.64 17.85
CA LEU A 1119 -5.10 -40.76 17.44
C LEU A 1119 -5.63 -39.91 18.60
N ASP A 1120 -5.57 -40.43 19.83
CA ASP A 1120 -5.99 -39.66 21.01
C ASP A 1120 -5.02 -38.48 21.22
N VAL A 1121 -3.71 -38.70 21.05
CA VAL A 1121 -2.66 -37.66 21.13
C VAL A 1121 -2.82 -36.61 20.02
N LEU A 1122 -3.08 -37.01 18.78
CA LEU A 1122 -3.29 -36.05 17.67
C LEU A 1122 -4.51 -35.15 17.92
N LEU A 1123 -5.60 -35.68 18.50
CA LEU A 1123 -6.78 -34.89 18.85
C LEU A 1123 -6.51 -33.93 20.02
N GLU A 1124 -5.65 -34.32 20.96
CA GLU A 1124 -5.20 -33.46 22.05
C GLU A 1124 -4.32 -32.32 21.53
N TRP A 1125 -3.35 -32.61 20.66
CA TRP A 1125 -2.55 -31.57 19.99
C TRP A 1125 -3.40 -30.60 19.18
N SER A 1126 -4.43 -31.09 18.51
CA SER A 1126 -5.42 -30.24 17.84
C SER A 1126 -6.06 -29.26 18.81
N GLN A 1127 -6.45 -29.70 20.02
CA GLN A 1127 -7.05 -28.81 21.03
C GLN A 1127 -6.04 -27.79 21.58
N LEU A 1128 -4.80 -28.21 21.82
CA LEU A 1128 -3.72 -27.31 22.26
C LEU A 1128 -3.40 -26.23 21.22
N LEU A 1129 -3.55 -26.53 19.93
CA LEU A 1129 -3.44 -25.57 18.83
C LEU A 1129 -4.71 -24.72 18.62
N GLY A 1130 -5.73 -24.87 19.47
CA GLY A 1130 -7.00 -24.14 19.35
C GLY A 1130 -7.96 -24.67 18.28
N HIS A 1131 -7.71 -25.86 17.73
CA HIS A 1131 -8.59 -26.51 16.76
C HIS A 1131 -9.53 -27.52 17.46
N ASP A 1132 -10.82 -27.20 17.59
CA ASP A 1132 -11.84 -28.13 18.10
C ASP A 1132 -12.33 -29.09 16.99
N ILE A 1133 -11.50 -30.08 16.66
CA ILE A 1133 -11.85 -31.08 15.63
C ILE A 1133 -12.70 -32.19 16.25
N GLN A 1134 -13.94 -32.30 15.79
CA GLN A 1134 -14.81 -33.41 16.21
C GLN A 1134 -14.38 -34.74 15.57
N ALA A 1135 -14.09 -35.75 16.39
CA ALA A 1135 -13.75 -37.08 15.92
C ALA A 1135 -14.88 -37.67 15.04
N GLY A 1136 -14.57 -37.89 13.76
CA GLY A 1136 -15.46 -38.53 12.79
C GLY A 1136 -15.71 -40.02 13.08
N LYS A 1137 -16.54 -40.66 12.24
CA LYS A 1137 -16.98 -42.06 12.45
C LYS A 1137 -15.82 -43.05 12.41
N GLU A 1138 -14.87 -42.88 11.50
CA GLU A 1138 -13.72 -43.78 11.36
C GLU A 1138 -12.71 -43.61 12.51
N ILE A 1139 -12.45 -42.37 12.96
CA ILE A 1139 -11.60 -42.09 14.13
C ILE A 1139 -12.20 -42.75 15.39
N ARG A 1140 -13.50 -42.56 15.65
CA ARG A 1140 -14.19 -43.19 16.79
C ARG A 1140 -14.17 -44.71 16.73
N ARG A 1141 -14.13 -45.29 15.53
CA ARG A 1141 -14.00 -46.74 15.33
C ARG A 1141 -12.59 -47.21 15.65
N ALA A 1142 -11.56 -46.48 15.22
CA ALA A 1142 -10.16 -46.76 15.52
C ALA A 1142 -9.84 -46.62 17.02
N GLN A 1143 -10.35 -45.59 17.69
CA GLN A 1143 -10.24 -45.39 19.16
C GLN A 1143 -10.89 -46.53 19.98
N LYS A 1144 -11.85 -47.24 19.37
CA LYS A 1144 -12.51 -48.43 19.95
C LYS A 1144 -11.95 -49.75 19.41
N GLY A 1145 -10.91 -49.69 18.59
CA GLY A 1145 -10.25 -50.84 17.99
C GLY A 1145 -9.53 -51.73 19.01
N ALA A 1146 -9.17 -52.94 18.57
CA ALA A 1146 -8.56 -53.95 19.44
C ALA A 1146 -7.23 -53.46 20.06
N ASN A 1147 -6.37 -52.79 19.27
CA ASN A 1147 -5.09 -52.26 19.72
C ASN A 1147 -5.25 -51.10 20.72
N ALA A 1148 -6.22 -50.20 20.50
CA ALA A 1148 -6.51 -49.11 21.44
C ALA A 1148 -6.99 -49.63 22.81
N GLN A 1149 -7.86 -50.65 22.81
CA GLN A 1149 -8.30 -51.31 24.04
C GLN A 1149 -7.19 -52.12 24.71
N ALA A 1150 -6.31 -52.73 23.92
CA ALA A 1150 -5.15 -53.45 24.42
C ALA A 1150 -4.15 -52.52 25.12
N TRP A 1151 -3.90 -51.33 24.58
CA TRP A 1151 -3.05 -50.31 25.20
C TRP A 1151 -3.60 -49.83 26.55
N LYS A 1152 -4.90 -49.51 26.64
CA LYS A 1152 -5.55 -49.15 27.92
C LYS A 1152 -5.42 -50.25 28.98
N ARG A 1153 -5.47 -51.52 28.58
CA ARG A 1153 -5.22 -52.65 29.48
C ARG A 1153 -3.76 -52.71 29.93
N ALA A 1154 -2.81 -52.50 29.01
CA ALA A 1154 -1.38 -52.46 29.31
C ALA A 1154 -1.03 -51.38 30.35
N GLN A 1155 -1.50 -50.14 30.15
CA GLN A 1155 -1.34 -49.05 31.14
C GLN A 1155 -1.93 -49.42 32.51
N GLY A 1156 -3.13 -50.03 32.52
CA GLY A 1156 -3.77 -50.51 33.75
C GLY A 1156 -2.93 -51.52 34.54
N MET A 1157 -2.06 -52.30 33.88
CA MET A 1157 -1.18 -53.27 34.53
C MET A 1157 0.05 -52.64 35.19
N LEU A 1158 0.44 -51.42 34.79
CA LEU A 1158 1.56 -50.68 35.37
C LEU A 1158 1.19 -49.95 36.67
N LYS A 1159 -0.10 -49.69 36.91
CA LYS A 1159 -0.60 -48.98 38.12
C LYS A 1159 0.00 -49.46 39.45
N PRO A 1160 0.18 -50.78 39.71
CA PRO A 1160 0.81 -51.24 40.94
C PRO A 1160 2.31 -50.89 41.06
N MET A 1161 3.03 -50.77 39.94
CA MET A 1161 4.43 -50.35 39.90
C MET A 1161 4.52 -48.83 40.07
N LEU A 1162 3.70 -48.06 39.34
CA LEU A 1162 3.57 -46.60 39.52
C LEU A 1162 3.29 -46.21 40.97
N ARG A 1163 2.32 -46.86 41.64
CA ARG A 1163 2.01 -46.63 43.06
C ARG A 1163 3.16 -46.92 44.04
N LYS A 1164 4.15 -47.72 43.63
CA LYS A 1164 5.36 -47.95 44.45
C LYS A 1164 6.37 -46.84 44.20
N ILE A 1165 6.58 -46.49 42.93
CA ILE A 1165 7.43 -45.38 42.50
C ILE A 1165 6.99 -44.08 43.19
N GLU A 1166 5.71 -43.73 43.14
CA GLU A 1166 5.10 -42.56 43.81
C GLU A 1166 5.34 -42.53 45.34
N LYS A 1167 5.60 -43.69 45.96
CA LYS A 1167 5.88 -43.81 47.40
C LYS A 1167 7.38 -43.83 47.71
N GLY A 1168 8.23 -43.45 46.75
CA GLY A 1168 9.68 -43.48 46.86
C GLY A 1168 10.25 -44.90 46.99
N LYS A 1169 9.55 -45.92 46.48
CA LYS A 1169 9.98 -47.32 46.50
C LYS A 1169 10.35 -47.78 45.09
N PRO A 1170 11.37 -48.63 44.93
CA PRO A 1170 11.70 -49.18 43.62
C PRO A 1170 10.51 -49.96 43.04
N PRO A 1171 10.32 -49.97 41.71
CA PRO A 1171 9.18 -50.59 41.03
C PRO A 1171 9.00 -52.08 41.35
N GLY A 1172 10.10 -52.74 41.75
CA GLY A 1172 10.20 -54.18 41.97
C GLY A 1172 10.51 -54.91 40.67
N SER A 1173 10.63 -56.24 40.71
CA SER A 1173 10.96 -57.03 39.52
C SER A 1173 9.92 -56.85 38.41
N PRO A 1174 10.31 -56.41 37.19
CA PRO A 1174 9.38 -56.22 36.08
C PRO A 1174 8.99 -57.52 35.39
N ALA A 1175 9.62 -58.66 35.72
CA ALA A 1175 9.47 -59.93 35.00
C ALA A 1175 8.00 -60.36 34.79
N ARG A 1176 7.16 -60.20 35.82
CA ARG A 1176 5.72 -60.53 35.75
C ARG A 1176 4.92 -59.51 34.94
N ALA A 1177 5.35 -58.25 34.90
CA ALA A 1177 4.71 -57.22 34.07
C ALA A 1177 5.07 -57.42 32.60
N ILE A 1178 6.35 -57.68 32.30
CA ILE A 1178 6.86 -57.98 30.95
C ILE A 1178 6.14 -59.20 30.37
N GLU A 1179 6.08 -60.32 31.09
CA GLU A 1179 5.39 -61.54 30.63
C GLU A 1179 3.92 -61.29 30.29
N LYS A 1180 3.24 -60.47 31.09
CA LYS A 1180 1.84 -60.10 30.84
C LYS A 1180 1.68 -59.16 29.65
N LEU A 1181 2.57 -58.17 29.50
CA LEU A 1181 2.56 -57.22 28.39
C LEU A 1181 2.82 -57.94 27.05
N GLN A 1182 3.74 -58.92 27.02
CA GLN A 1182 3.98 -59.78 25.85
C GLN A 1182 2.74 -60.59 25.43
N GLY A 1183 1.83 -60.88 26.38
CA GLY A 1183 0.56 -61.54 26.13
C GLY A 1183 -0.57 -60.62 25.63
N ILE A 1184 -0.33 -59.30 25.55
CA ILE A 1184 -1.31 -58.32 25.07
C ILE A 1184 -0.99 -57.98 23.60
N PRO A 1185 -1.93 -58.18 22.66
CA PRO A 1185 -1.70 -57.84 21.25
C PRO A 1185 -1.68 -56.32 21.03
N GLY A 1186 -0.78 -55.83 20.17
CA GLY A 1186 -0.70 -54.43 19.77
C GLY A 1186 0.74 -53.90 19.80
N ARG A 1187 1.00 -52.82 19.05
CA ARG A 1187 2.36 -52.26 18.90
C ARG A 1187 2.91 -51.75 20.23
N PHE A 1188 2.18 -50.86 20.91
CA PHE A 1188 2.66 -50.21 22.14
C PHE A 1188 2.84 -51.16 23.33
N PRO A 1189 1.95 -52.14 23.60
CA PRO A 1189 2.21 -53.17 24.62
C PRO A 1189 3.50 -53.97 24.36
N ALA A 1190 3.77 -54.32 23.09
CA ALA A 1190 4.97 -55.04 22.70
C ALA A 1190 6.24 -54.18 22.87
N LEU A 1191 6.20 -52.93 22.40
CA LEU A 1191 7.30 -51.97 22.54
C LEU A 1191 7.61 -51.68 24.02
N LEU A 1192 6.58 -51.51 24.85
CA LEU A 1192 6.74 -51.31 26.28
C LEU A 1192 7.37 -52.54 26.95
N ALA A 1193 6.93 -53.76 26.59
CA ALA A 1193 7.51 -54.98 27.13
C ALA A 1193 8.99 -55.13 26.76
N GLU A 1194 9.36 -54.77 25.53
CA GLU A 1194 10.73 -54.77 25.03
C GLU A 1194 11.61 -53.77 25.78
N ARG A 1195 11.18 -52.51 25.88
CA ARG A 1195 11.90 -51.47 26.64
C ARG A 1195 12.04 -51.83 28.12
N MET A 1196 10.98 -52.37 28.74
CA MET A 1196 11.02 -52.80 30.14
C MET A 1196 11.95 -54.00 30.35
N ALA A 1197 12.11 -54.87 29.36
CA ALA A 1197 13.06 -55.98 29.41
C ALA A 1197 14.51 -55.50 29.29
N ALA A 1198 14.77 -54.48 28.46
CA ALA A 1198 16.08 -53.84 28.36
C ALA A 1198 16.46 -53.15 29.68
N ALA A 1199 15.54 -52.38 30.26
CA ALA A 1199 15.72 -51.68 31.53
C ALA A 1199 15.61 -52.59 32.78
N ALA A 1200 15.42 -53.92 32.62
CA ALA A 1200 15.06 -54.79 33.74
C ALA A 1200 16.12 -54.87 34.86
N ASN A 1201 17.38 -54.56 34.53
CA ASN A 1201 18.50 -54.56 35.46
C ASN A 1201 18.92 -53.15 35.91
N ASP A 1202 18.25 -52.10 35.42
CA ASP A 1202 18.47 -50.71 35.79
C ASP A 1202 17.20 -50.15 36.46
N PRO A 1203 17.16 -50.08 37.80
CA PRO A 1203 15.98 -49.61 38.52
C PRO A 1203 15.61 -48.15 38.24
N GLU A 1204 16.56 -47.31 37.84
CA GLU A 1204 16.32 -45.89 37.55
C GLU A 1204 15.68 -45.77 36.16
N GLU A 1205 16.28 -46.39 35.14
CA GLU A 1205 15.74 -46.44 33.78
C GLU A 1205 14.35 -47.11 33.73
N LEU A 1206 14.15 -48.18 34.51
CA LEU A 1206 12.85 -48.85 34.63
C LEU A 1206 11.80 -47.97 35.33
N THR A 1207 12.21 -47.13 36.27
CA THR A 1207 11.33 -46.20 36.97
C THR A 1207 10.85 -45.12 36.01
N GLU A 1208 11.77 -44.50 35.29
CA GLU A 1208 11.50 -43.50 34.26
C GLU A 1208 10.59 -44.05 33.15
N LEU A 1209 10.93 -45.22 32.59
CA LEU A 1209 10.13 -45.86 31.54
C LEU A 1209 8.69 -46.17 31.98
N VAL A 1210 8.50 -46.56 33.25
CA VAL A 1210 7.17 -46.87 33.79
C VAL A 1210 6.36 -45.59 34.04
N GLN A 1211 7.01 -44.50 34.44
CA GLN A 1211 6.39 -43.18 34.61
C GLN A 1211 5.95 -42.61 33.25
N ASN A 1212 6.78 -42.71 32.23
CA ASN A 1212 6.53 -42.11 30.91
C ASN A 1212 5.89 -43.10 29.92
N ALA A 1213 5.39 -44.25 30.41
CA ALA A 1213 4.86 -45.30 29.55
C ALA A 1213 3.66 -44.83 28.72
N GLU A 1214 2.88 -43.86 29.22
CA GLU A 1214 1.71 -43.32 28.51
C GLU A 1214 2.06 -42.47 27.30
N GLU A 1215 3.30 -41.97 27.21
CA GLU A 1215 3.82 -41.15 26.13
C GLU A 1215 4.29 -41.99 24.91
N LEU A 1216 4.34 -43.32 25.01
CA LEU A 1216 4.79 -44.16 23.89
C LEU A 1216 4.04 -43.95 22.56
N PRO A 1217 2.70 -43.71 22.53
CA PRO A 1217 2.00 -43.35 21.31
C PRO A 1217 2.45 -42.01 20.70
N GLN A 1218 2.82 -41.07 21.57
CA GLN A 1218 3.32 -39.76 21.19
C GLN A 1218 4.74 -39.81 20.65
N VAL A 1219 5.65 -40.52 21.34
CA VAL A 1219 7.02 -40.77 20.86
C VAL A 1219 6.99 -41.43 19.47
N TRP A 1220 6.06 -42.34 19.22
CA TRP A 1220 5.90 -42.96 17.90
C TRP A 1220 5.42 -41.98 16.82
N LEU A 1221 4.50 -41.05 17.14
CA LEU A 1221 4.10 -40.02 16.18
C LEU A 1221 5.33 -39.21 15.74
N LEU A 1222 6.17 -38.83 16.68
CA LEU A 1222 7.31 -37.96 16.43
C LEU A 1222 8.42 -38.67 15.65
N THR A 1223 8.78 -39.89 16.06
CA THR A 1223 9.90 -40.64 15.46
C THR A 1223 9.54 -41.33 14.15
N GLU A 1224 8.36 -41.95 14.07
CA GLU A 1224 8.05 -42.90 13.00
C GLU A 1224 6.99 -42.38 12.01
N LEU A 1225 6.15 -41.43 12.44
CA LEU A 1225 5.18 -40.81 11.55
C LEU A 1225 5.68 -39.46 11.00
N LEU A 1226 6.25 -38.63 11.87
CA LEU A 1226 6.75 -37.27 11.57
C LEU A 1226 8.25 -37.25 11.23
N GLY A 1227 9.04 -38.18 11.78
CA GLY A 1227 10.47 -38.29 11.49
C GLY A 1227 11.32 -37.16 12.07
N TRP A 1228 10.91 -36.60 13.21
CA TRP A 1228 11.62 -35.48 13.85
C TRP A 1228 12.85 -35.91 14.66
N PHE A 1229 12.92 -37.18 15.09
CA PHE A 1229 13.97 -37.73 15.95
C PHE A 1229 14.44 -39.10 15.45
#